data_AF-A0A1I5GSP1-F1
#
_entry.id   AF-A0A1I5GSP1-F1
#
_cell.length_a   1.000
_cell.length_b   1.000
_cell.length_c   1.000
_cell.angle_alpha   90.00
_cell.angle_beta   90.00
_cell.angle_gamma   90.00
#
_symmetry.space_group_name_H-M   'P 1'
#
loop_
_entity.id
_entity.type
_entity.pdbx_description
1 polymer ?
#
loop_
_entity_poly.entity_id
_entity_poly.type
_entity_poly.pdbx_seq_one_letter_code
_entity_poly.pdbx_strand_id
1 'polypeptide(L)'
;MSPSEPVSELPSPEDIWTYGGVVAALVRGGMGIASCRVGASGLDFDDGGGNRWTLTWVDDERAVLVGADHEFSRTAWHDPPIDFLADAPDWFPHAWFREVDDGALGFVFWWDGGGWDRSPYPETAGDDGSAIAKKFSSDDSVHDLFSDGDWDDEALDALDDLIAAAEECSVDEAVLSRVFERFGARRYDLAAALACAEEAGLTPDSRRVRVLPYETREVRRFLPADAPPPEFPDLGEALASAADDPPEARRRVVGSAVDLPAWLVPAFFEHACRTFHVAGHGALGSAFLRKAWEAEDSFADLFGLAPDTARSHRTVLELLPAGAFAPDLVREYLARLSARPDAAAHAEAREVADAVFALGAVPDPGLITDLVAVADAAGTEGTAEEDWVAERLLRHDLLRRSARPVWEAVRSAMRRVCYDSADLRDLLIAADPGRGDALEQVRLEWLRLLAWSRAGAHLSPEWFVSLGPAPAEPLASLVDQATDRLFAPSAGGGPVRSAEPLAFRNLDKNRPEGGPAWVRRDDLDEPARRLRDDPAGFRDELDWFVRTVTYYASNATYLGRFCGVRELGEALAGRVREWTAQVSAGDLLGLEIALPHLVPLADAGHTGIDPDAFAGLDISDPVDVVYRALRTGLPEELAPPVAPRPGKARVVATQHLDLLTVAIGSSVEVHGPDGVVHRGKVASAAGRPWYDGESFYVSSSDVSTGTRRTLRVVNAEELAYDPEARDRWPDAPSSVEVTFPGAAEPASVRLHGAMIHIIAPDGSLTARVRYRDSQSIEEPLVPPPGWWPRLVPADVAGSQALRGLTREVAEQLVDAALHGPAERAAALDRLLPTVTEPRLRSAIDDLVRRAAEVLPGAMRLRDRLGIDRPERAPSLIRRESGPSGARDDATVIAARIVARALADAADPGTPHLLRAMALPPGFDPVLFTFGKLGAEALTAAWPWTPARDRDRSLITLRTWGDIPWGDGSGRWRLHQLAFTGGNRDRDGELWRTPSGSLFLQPAQIGRHRGAWAVEHSPDGRFEPLDLPGHTELNPAVPQGWGGARITEFVRLLAERGPAPYDVAGVRDLAARTGLPLPEVASAAFGYPFMAGDEAELERYPAEILDLYADPGTGERGHKTQRSYRLDRELREVLMPEDPADLWTTGPAYDRAAEWWRTTGSHHDDTPTP
;
A
#
# COMPACT_ATOMS: atom_id res chain seq x y z
N MET A 1 -0.66 17.22 7.97
CA MET A 1 -0.74 18.68 8.22
C MET A 1 -1.16 19.34 6.92
N SER A 2 -1.96 20.41 6.95
CA SER A 2 -2.27 21.16 5.72
C SER A 2 -1.09 22.07 5.39
N PRO A 3 -0.51 22.08 4.17
CA PRO A 3 0.66 22.91 3.85
C PRO A 3 0.38 24.43 3.84
N SER A 4 -0.84 24.86 4.19
CA SER A 4 -1.26 26.25 4.43
C SER A 4 -1.22 26.70 5.91
N GLU A 5 -0.85 25.82 6.85
CA GLU A 5 -0.58 26.22 8.24
C GLU A 5 0.77 26.97 8.35
N PRO A 6 0.91 27.94 9.28
CA PRO A 6 2.17 28.63 9.51
C PRO A 6 3.26 27.62 9.92
N VAL A 7 4.50 27.88 9.49
CA VAL A 7 5.72 27.06 9.75
C VAL A 7 6.09 26.98 11.25
N SER A 8 5.18 27.34 12.16
CA SER A 8 5.41 27.53 13.59
C SER A 8 5.62 26.24 14.40
N GLU A 9 5.64 25.07 13.76
CA GLU A 9 5.89 23.79 14.43
C GLU A 9 7.33 23.27 14.28
N LEU A 10 8.18 23.95 13.50
CA LEU A 10 9.60 23.63 13.48
C LEU A 10 10.30 24.22 14.72
N PRO A 11 11.17 23.44 15.41
CA PRO A 11 11.97 23.95 16.53
C PRO A 11 12.89 25.07 16.07
N SER A 12 13.38 25.89 16.99
CA SER A 12 14.27 26.99 16.59
C SER A 12 15.54 26.43 15.92
N PRO A 13 16.21 27.21 15.05
CA PRO A 13 17.51 26.80 14.51
C PRO A 13 18.55 26.54 15.60
N GLU A 14 18.40 27.15 16.78
CA GLU A 14 19.29 26.92 17.93
C GLU A 14 19.05 25.53 18.55
N ASP A 15 17.79 25.10 18.68
CA ASP A 15 17.45 23.77 19.19
C ASP A 15 17.99 22.69 18.25
N ILE A 16 17.66 22.77 16.95
CA ILE A 16 18.11 21.80 15.95
C ILE A 16 19.65 21.72 15.90
N TRP A 17 20.32 22.87 16.01
CA TRP A 17 21.78 22.93 16.05
C TRP A 17 22.37 22.28 17.30
N THR A 18 21.78 22.54 18.47
CA THR A 18 22.26 22.04 19.76
C THR A 18 22.10 20.52 19.84
N TYR A 19 20.90 20.01 19.57
CA TYR A 19 20.62 18.56 19.62
C TYR A 19 21.40 17.79 18.55
N GLY A 20 21.45 18.28 17.31
CA GLY A 20 22.25 17.63 16.27
C GLY A 20 23.76 17.72 16.53
N GLY A 21 24.24 18.80 17.17
CA GLY A 21 25.63 18.93 17.61
C GLY A 21 26.02 17.90 18.68
N VAL A 22 25.12 17.63 19.65
CA VAL A 22 25.30 16.56 20.64
C VAL A 22 25.42 15.20 19.94
N VAL A 23 24.51 14.87 19.02
CA VAL A 23 24.55 13.62 18.26
C VAL A 23 25.84 13.52 17.43
N ALA A 24 26.26 14.59 16.77
CA ALA A 24 27.50 14.64 15.99
C ALA A 24 28.75 14.41 16.88
N ALA A 25 28.76 14.93 18.10
CA ALA A 25 29.86 14.71 19.05
C ALA A 25 29.94 13.25 19.51
N LEU A 26 28.80 12.63 19.83
CA LEU A 26 28.73 11.22 20.21
C LEU A 26 29.13 10.29 19.06
N VAL A 27 28.63 10.56 17.85
CA VAL A 27 28.99 9.83 16.62
C VAL A 27 30.48 9.92 16.35
N ARG A 28 31.08 11.13 16.42
CA ARG A 28 32.52 11.33 16.20
C ARG A 28 33.38 10.68 17.29
N GLY A 29 32.86 10.59 18.52
CA GLY A 29 33.46 9.84 19.61
C GLY A 29 33.39 8.31 19.48
N GLY A 30 32.59 7.79 18.52
CA GLY A 30 32.49 6.36 18.23
C GLY A 30 31.13 5.72 18.55
N MET A 31 30.11 6.48 18.96
CA MET A 31 28.69 6.03 18.98
C MET A 31 28.07 6.16 17.58
N GLY A 32 28.79 5.68 16.55
CA GLY A 32 28.47 5.89 15.13
C GLY A 32 27.34 4.98 14.63
N ILE A 33 26.11 5.26 15.06
CA ILE A 33 24.89 4.59 14.56
C ILE A 33 24.20 5.37 13.42
N ALA A 34 24.43 6.68 13.32
CA ALA A 34 23.95 7.57 12.26
C ALA A 34 25.07 8.53 11.80
N SER A 35 24.91 9.23 10.68
CA SER A 35 26.01 9.98 10.04
C SER A 35 26.14 11.46 10.46
N CYS A 36 25.49 11.90 11.55
CA CYS A 36 25.44 13.32 11.91
C CYS A 36 26.85 13.92 12.08
N ARG A 37 27.10 15.06 11.45
CA ARG A 37 28.44 15.68 11.39
C ARG A 37 28.36 17.20 11.34
N VAL A 38 29.31 17.85 12.01
CA VAL A 38 29.59 19.27 11.82
C VAL A 38 30.71 19.43 10.80
N GLY A 39 30.51 20.32 9.82
CA GLY A 39 31.46 20.61 8.75
C GLY A 39 31.43 22.07 8.32
N ALA A 40 32.26 22.42 7.33
CA ALA A 40 32.39 23.80 6.83
C ALA A 40 31.10 24.36 6.18
N SER A 41 30.19 23.48 5.75
CA SER A 41 28.89 23.80 5.16
C SER A 41 27.78 23.99 6.19
N GLY A 42 27.99 23.57 7.45
CA GLY A 42 26.97 23.56 8.50
C GLY A 42 26.92 22.23 9.25
N LEU A 43 25.77 21.98 9.88
CA LEU A 43 25.43 20.73 10.57
C LEU A 43 24.64 19.84 9.61
N ASP A 44 25.17 18.66 9.29
CA ASP A 44 24.57 17.70 8.37
C ASP A 44 24.07 16.46 9.13
N PHE A 45 22.95 15.91 8.68
CA PHE A 45 22.44 14.59 9.05
C PHE A 45 22.14 13.76 7.80
N ASP A 46 22.48 12.47 7.84
CA ASP A 46 22.18 11.48 6.80
C ASP A 46 22.06 10.09 7.46
N ASP A 47 20.92 9.42 7.29
CA ASP A 47 20.68 8.07 7.81
C ASP A 47 21.15 6.94 6.87
N GLY A 48 21.61 7.28 5.65
CA GLY A 48 22.00 6.33 4.60
C GLY A 48 20.84 5.66 3.88
N GLY A 49 19.59 5.90 4.30
CA GLY A 49 18.36 5.45 3.67
C GLY A 49 17.82 6.44 2.66
N GLY A 50 18.19 7.72 2.76
CA GLY A 50 17.70 8.80 1.91
C GLY A 50 17.00 9.91 2.68
N ASN A 51 16.98 9.84 4.03
CA ASN A 51 16.54 10.95 4.88
C ASN A 51 17.75 11.76 5.32
N ARG A 52 17.72 13.05 5.03
CA ARG A 52 18.85 13.95 5.28
C ARG A 52 18.43 15.39 5.45
N TRP A 53 19.25 16.15 6.14
CA TRP A 53 19.11 17.59 6.22
C TRP A 53 20.45 18.26 6.53
N THR A 54 20.57 19.53 6.13
CA THR A 54 21.69 20.41 6.45
C THR A 54 21.15 21.73 6.98
N LEU A 55 21.65 22.14 8.15
CA LEU A 55 21.39 23.44 8.75
C LEU A 55 22.64 24.31 8.68
N THR A 56 22.52 25.56 8.24
CA THR A 56 23.62 26.54 8.25
C THR A 56 23.18 27.90 8.78
N TRP A 57 24.12 28.66 9.33
CA TRP A 57 23.90 30.03 9.78
C TRP A 57 24.45 31.04 8.75
N VAL A 58 23.65 32.03 8.38
CA VAL A 58 24.05 33.13 7.49
C VAL A 58 24.67 34.27 8.30
N ASP A 59 24.08 34.59 9.44
CA ASP A 59 24.63 35.55 10.41
C ASP A 59 24.20 35.17 11.84
N ASP A 60 24.22 36.10 12.79
CA ASP A 60 23.79 35.85 14.17
C ASP A 60 22.28 35.61 14.30
N GLU A 61 21.48 36.18 13.39
CA GLU A 61 20.01 36.18 13.48
C GLU A 61 19.37 35.35 12.37
N ARG A 62 20.15 34.87 11.39
CA ARG A 62 19.62 34.20 10.19
C ARG A 62 20.22 32.83 9.94
N ALA A 63 19.35 31.87 9.61
CA ALA A 63 19.74 30.49 9.30
C ALA A 63 18.96 29.94 8.10
N VAL A 64 19.48 28.88 7.48
CA VAL A 64 18.83 28.15 6.40
C VAL A 64 18.92 26.66 6.66
N LEU A 65 17.78 25.97 6.53
CA LEU A 65 17.62 24.54 6.71
C LEU A 65 17.13 23.92 5.39
N VAL A 66 17.85 22.94 4.86
CA VAL A 66 17.50 22.23 3.63
C VAL A 66 17.57 20.73 3.84
N GLY A 67 16.76 19.95 3.12
CA GLY A 67 16.81 18.50 3.26
C GLY A 67 15.80 17.74 2.43
N ALA A 68 15.74 16.44 2.65
CA ALA A 68 14.78 15.53 2.05
C ALA A 68 14.41 14.42 3.04
N ASP A 69 13.13 14.06 3.06
CA ASP A 69 12.58 12.94 3.81
C ASP A 69 11.86 12.03 2.81
N HIS A 70 12.52 10.94 2.43
CA HIS A 70 12.01 10.08 1.36
C HIS A 70 10.97 9.05 1.85
N GLU A 71 10.90 8.80 3.16
CA GLU A 71 10.00 7.80 3.75
C GLU A 71 8.68 8.41 4.23
N PHE A 72 8.68 9.65 4.71
CA PHE A 72 7.52 10.27 5.34
C PHE A 72 6.93 11.48 4.58
N SER A 73 7.56 11.93 3.48
CA SER A 73 7.12 13.09 2.68
C SER A 73 6.89 12.79 1.19
N ARG A 74 6.15 13.69 0.51
CA ARG A 74 5.89 13.68 -0.95
C ARG A 74 6.46 14.87 -1.72
N THR A 75 7.04 15.86 -1.04
CA THR A 75 7.49 17.12 -1.66
C THR A 75 8.67 16.93 -2.63
N ALA A 76 9.58 15.99 -2.34
CA ALA A 76 10.75 15.69 -3.18
C ALA A 76 10.39 15.05 -4.55
N TRP A 77 9.17 14.53 -4.69
CA TRP A 77 8.69 13.84 -5.88
C TRP A 77 7.40 14.45 -6.46
N HIS A 78 7.07 15.69 -6.05
CA HIS A 78 5.86 16.37 -6.47
C HIS A 78 5.93 16.76 -7.97
N ASP A 79 4.80 16.62 -8.69
CA ASP A 79 4.67 16.96 -10.11
C ASP A 79 3.52 17.97 -10.28
N PRO A 80 3.78 19.21 -10.74
CA PRO A 80 5.09 19.73 -11.16
C PRO A 80 6.07 19.90 -9.97
N PRO A 81 7.40 19.86 -10.22
CA PRO A 81 8.40 20.12 -9.20
C PRO A 81 8.14 21.44 -8.46
N ILE A 82 8.29 21.42 -7.14
CA ILE A 82 8.12 22.62 -6.29
C ILE A 82 9.35 23.50 -6.43
N ASP A 83 9.15 24.78 -6.74
CA ASP A 83 10.22 25.78 -6.66
C ASP A 83 10.37 26.25 -5.21
N PHE A 84 11.33 25.65 -4.50
CA PHE A 84 11.57 25.96 -3.09
C PHE A 84 12.13 27.38 -2.85
N LEU A 85 12.60 28.08 -3.89
CA LEU A 85 13.25 29.39 -3.78
C LEU A 85 12.42 30.56 -4.36
N ALA A 86 11.16 30.32 -4.75
CA ALA A 86 10.30 31.34 -5.37
C ALA A 86 10.20 32.63 -4.55
N ASP A 87 10.11 32.50 -3.22
CA ASP A 87 10.01 33.62 -2.28
C ASP A 87 11.27 33.79 -1.42
N ALA A 88 12.41 33.26 -1.88
CA ALA A 88 13.67 33.37 -1.12
C ALA A 88 14.05 34.85 -0.92
N PRO A 89 14.41 35.26 0.31
CA PRO A 89 14.72 36.65 0.61
C PRO A 89 16.04 37.09 -0.06
N ASP A 90 16.21 38.40 -0.27
CA ASP A 90 17.41 38.98 -0.92
C ASP A 90 18.75 38.60 -0.26
N TRP A 91 18.72 38.22 1.03
CA TRP A 91 19.90 37.78 1.79
C TRP A 91 20.19 36.29 1.67
N PHE A 92 19.31 35.50 1.03
CA PHE A 92 19.43 34.05 0.93
C PHE A 92 20.78 33.64 0.31
N PRO A 93 21.51 32.69 0.91
CA PRO A 93 22.88 32.35 0.51
C PRO A 93 22.91 31.44 -0.72
N HIS A 94 22.50 31.96 -1.89
CA HIS A 94 22.37 31.19 -3.14
C HIS A 94 23.65 30.46 -3.60
N ALA A 95 24.83 30.93 -3.19
CA ALA A 95 26.10 30.25 -3.50
C ALA A 95 26.28 28.96 -2.71
N TRP A 96 25.99 28.99 -1.40
CA TRP A 96 26.01 27.80 -0.53
C TRP A 96 24.90 26.82 -0.89
N PHE A 97 23.70 27.31 -1.20
CA PHE A 97 22.57 26.47 -1.58
C PHE A 97 22.92 25.56 -2.77
N ARG A 98 23.65 26.08 -3.77
CA ARG A 98 24.11 25.32 -4.93
C ARG A 98 25.16 24.24 -4.61
N GLU A 99 25.82 24.30 -3.46
CA GLU A 99 26.79 23.29 -3.03
C GLU A 99 26.12 22.14 -2.26
N VAL A 100 25.01 22.42 -1.57
CA VAL A 100 24.25 21.42 -0.79
C VAL A 100 23.07 20.81 -1.55
N ASP A 101 22.59 21.47 -2.61
CA ASP A 101 21.59 20.94 -3.53
C ASP A 101 22.22 19.93 -4.50
N ASP A 102 21.77 18.69 -4.45
CA ASP A 102 22.16 17.62 -5.37
C ASP A 102 21.05 17.21 -6.36
N GLY A 103 19.96 17.98 -6.40
CA GLY A 103 18.79 17.74 -7.25
C GLY A 103 17.70 16.85 -6.65
N ALA A 104 17.81 16.44 -5.38
CA ALA A 104 16.80 15.65 -4.67
C ALA A 104 16.39 16.30 -3.33
N LEU A 105 15.98 17.57 -3.35
CA LEU A 105 15.50 18.30 -2.19
C LEU A 105 13.99 18.11 -1.97
N GLY A 106 13.59 17.94 -0.71
CA GLY A 106 12.20 17.90 -0.26
C GLY A 106 11.75 19.15 0.49
N PHE A 107 12.66 19.97 1.02
CA PHE A 107 12.29 21.23 1.67
C PHE A 107 13.45 22.24 1.75
N VAL A 108 13.09 23.53 1.83
CA VAL A 108 13.98 24.65 2.14
C VAL A 108 13.24 25.61 3.08
N PHE A 109 13.83 25.88 4.23
CA PHE A 109 13.35 26.86 5.20
C PHE A 109 14.42 27.92 5.47
N TRP A 110 14.01 29.16 5.67
CA TRP A 110 14.88 30.25 6.08
C TRP A 110 14.36 30.88 7.37
N TRP A 111 15.27 31.24 8.26
CA TRP A 111 15.01 31.89 9.53
C TRP A 111 15.53 33.33 9.48
N ASP A 112 14.71 34.29 9.87
CA ASP A 112 15.03 35.73 9.80
C ASP A 112 15.16 36.42 11.17
N GLY A 113 15.15 35.66 12.26
CA GLY A 113 15.19 36.15 13.64
C GLY A 113 13.81 36.15 14.32
N GLY A 114 12.71 36.10 13.56
CA GLY A 114 11.34 36.09 14.10
C GLY A 114 10.59 34.76 13.96
N GLY A 115 10.99 33.91 13.02
CA GLY A 115 10.34 32.63 12.74
C GLY A 115 10.95 31.91 11.54
N TRP A 116 10.56 30.66 11.34
CA TRP A 116 10.82 29.94 10.09
C TRP A 116 9.85 30.40 9.01
N ASP A 117 10.36 30.55 7.80
CA ASP A 117 9.59 30.87 6.61
C ASP A 117 10.08 30.03 5.42
N ARG A 118 9.24 29.90 4.39
CA ARG A 118 9.51 29.11 3.17
C ARG A 118 8.61 29.56 2.03
N SER A 119 8.96 29.14 0.82
CA SER A 119 8.06 29.26 -0.33
C SER A 119 6.76 28.47 -0.07
N PRO A 120 5.59 28.98 -0.48
CA PRO A 120 4.32 28.27 -0.39
C PRO A 120 4.37 26.96 -1.17
N TYR A 121 3.87 25.87 -0.57
CA TYR A 121 3.79 24.57 -1.25
C TYR A 121 2.37 24.39 -1.77
N PRO A 122 2.18 23.73 -2.93
CA PRO A 122 0.86 23.37 -3.42
C PRO A 122 0.10 22.54 -2.36
N GLU A 123 -1.21 22.76 -2.23
CA GLU A 123 -2.05 21.98 -1.30
C GLU A 123 -1.95 20.46 -1.55
N THR A 124 -1.65 20.07 -2.79
CA THR A 124 -1.46 18.68 -3.24
C THR A 124 -0.21 18.00 -2.67
N ALA A 125 0.75 18.74 -2.11
CA ALA A 125 1.94 18.18 -1.48
C ALA A 125 1.61 17.38 -0.20
N GLY A 126 0.61 17.80 0.57
CA GLY A 126 0.09 17.06 1.74
C GLY A 126 0.96 17.09 3.01
N ASP A 127 2.19 17.61 2.94
CA ASP A 127 3.12 17.82 4.04
C ASP A 127 4.14 18.94 3.70
N ASP A 128 5.01 19.30 4.65
CA ASP A 128 6.05 20.33 4.49
C ASP A 128 7.48 19.76 4.38
N GLY A 129 7.63 18.44 4.27
CA GLY A 129 8.91 17.73 4.18
C GLY A 129 9.75 17.68 5.45
N SER A 130 9.34 18.35 6.53
CA SER A 130 10.24 18.67 7.66
C SER A 130 10.33 17.61 8.77
N ALA A 131 9.61 16.49 8.63
CA ALA A 131 9.42 15.50 9.70
C ALA A 131 10.75 14.95 10.26
N ILE A 132 11.74 14.70 9.40
CA ILE A 132 13.06 14.25 9.83
C ILE A 132 13.83 15.30 10.68
N ALA A 133 13.70 16.59 10.37
CA ALA A 133 14.35 17.66 11.14
C ALA A 133 13.68 17.86 12.51
N LYS A 134 12.38 17.59 12.61
CA LYS A 134 11.64 17.62 13.89
C LYS A 134 12.13 16.56 14.89
N LYS A 135 12.88 15.53 14.47
CA LYS A 135 13.51 14.55 15.39
C LYS A 135 14.73 15.10 16.14
N PHE A 136 15.10 16.36 15.95
CA PHE A 136 16.20 17.03 16.65
C PHE A 136 15.65 18.21 17.48
N SER A 137 14.56 17.97 18.21
CA SER A 137 13.76 19.03 18.84
C SER A 137 13.56 18.91 20.35
N SER A 138 13.89 17.76 20.92
CA SER A 138 13.66 17.46 22.33
C SER A 138 14.58 16.37 22.81
N ASP A 139 14.74 16.31 24.13
CA ASP A 139 15.46 15.26 24.85
C ASP A 139 14.89 13.88 24.47
N ASP A 140 13.55 13.73 24.50
CA ASP A 140 12.84 12.52 24.06
C ASP A 140 13.22 12.09 22.63
N SER A 141 13.47 13.05 21.73
CA SER A 141 13.82 12.74 20.34
C SER A 141 15.27 12.25 20.21
N VAL A 142 16.18 12.80 21.01
CA VAL A 142 17.56 12.29 21.11
C VAL A 142 17.57 10.92 21.78
N HIS A 143 16.80 10.72 22.84
CA HIS A 143 16.58 9.40 23.47
C HIS A 143 16.06 8.37 22.46
N ASP A 144 15.06 8.73 21.66
CA ASP A 144 14.51 7.87 20.60
C ASP A 144 15.55 7.49 19.54
N LEU A 145 16.46 8.41 19.16
CA LEU A 145 17.57 8.11 18.25
C LEU A 145 18.57 7.10 18.83
N PHE A 146 18.62 6.96 20.16
CA PHE A 146 19.46 5.99 20.87
C PHE A 146 18.67 4.79 21.45
N SER A 147 17.35 4.71 21.23
CA SER A 147 16.43 3.77 21.90
C SER A 147 16.48 2.30 21.44
N ASP A 148 17.23 2.00 20.37
CA ASP A 148 17.44 0.61 19.90
C ASP A 148 18.33 -0.23 20.84
N GLY A 149 18.83 0.33 21.96
CA GLY A 149 19.80 -0.27 22.87
C GLY A 149 19.29 -0.67 24.27
N ASP A 150 19.95 -1.70 24.83
CA ASP A 150 19.79 -2.26 26.18
C ASP A 150 20.35 -1.33 27.30
N TRP A 151 19.76 -0.14 27.49
CA TRP A 151 20.24 0.88 28.46
C TRP A 151 19.55 0.84 29.85
N ASP A 152 19.91 1.79 30.73
CA ASP A 152 19.32 2.06 32.05
C ASP A 152 19.05 3.57 32.27
N ASP A 153 18.30 3.91 33.32
CA ASP A 153 17.94 5.29 33.65
C ASP A 153 19.18 6.19 33.88
N GLU A 154 20.28 5.64 34.40
CA GLU A 154 21.52 6.40 34.66
C GLU A 154 22.25 6.80 33.36
N ALA A 155 22.11 6.03 32.28
CA ALA A 155 22.63 6.39 30.96
C ALA A 155 21.80 7.51 30.31
N LEU A 156 20.48 7.50 30.53
CA LEU A 156 19.59 8.57 30.07
C LEU A 156 19.86 9.87 30.84
N ASP A 157 20.02 9.80 32.17
CA ASP A 157 20.40 10.94 33.01
C ASP A 157 21.74 11.56 32.56
N ALA A 158 22.73 10.74 32.18
CA ALA A 158 24.01 11.24 31.68
C ALA A 158 23.88 11.93 30.31
N LEU A 159 22.96 11.46 29.47
CA LEU A 159 22.66 12.09 28.18
C LEU A 159 21.92 13.42 28.38
N ASP A 160 20.99 13.49 29.33
CA ASP A 160 20.31 14.72 29.72
C ASP A 160 21.31 15.76 30.29
N ASP A 161 22.25 15.33 31.13
CA ASP A 161 23.37 16.17 31.60
C ASP A 161 24.19 16.75 30.43
N LEU A 162 24.42 15.97 29.37
CA LEU A 162 25.14 16.42 28.18
C LEU A 162 24.32 17.41 27.35
N ILE A 163 23.02 17.19 27.20
CA ILE A 163 22.13 18.12 26.50
C ILE A 163 22.08 19.45 27.26
N ALA A 164 21.89 19.43 28.58
CA ALA A 164 21.88 20.63 29.41
C ALA A 164 23.22 21.41 29.30
N ALA A 165 24.35 20.69 29.28
CA ALA A 165 25.66 21.31 29.06
C ALA A 165 25.80 21.91 27.64
N ALA A 166 25.21 21.29 26.63
CA ALA A 166 25.21 21.80 25.26
C ALA A 166 24.40 23.09 25.13
N GLU A 167 23.23 23.17 25.76
CA GLU A 167 22.40 24.38 25.81
C GLU A 167 23.13 25.56 26.49
N GLU A 168 23.89 25.28 27.55
CA GLU A 168 24.69 26.29 28.26
C GLU A 168 26.04 26.60 27.59
N CYS A 169 26.36 25.97 26.45
CA CYS A 169 27.66 26.03 25.81
C CYS A 169 28.82 25.68 26.76
N SER A 170 28.61 24.70 27.64
CA SER A 170 29.50 24.30 28.72
C SER A 170 30.00 22.85 28.61
N VAL A 171 29.81 22.20 27.44
CA VAL A 171 30.30 20.83 27.21
C VAL A 171 31.80 20.76 27.42
N ASP A 172 32.23 19.83 28.27
CA ASP A 172 33.63 19.57 28.56
C ASP A 172 33.95 18.06 28.54
N GLU A 173 35.22 17.74 28.75
CA GLU A 173 35.71 16.36 28.78
C GLU A 173 35.02 15.51 29.86
N ALA A 174 34.63 16.10 30.99
CA ALA A 174 34.04 15.37 32.11
C ALA A 174 32.58 14.97 31.83
N VAL A 175 31.81 15.84 31.18
CA VAL A 175 30.43 15.55 30.76
C VAL A 175 30.42 14.44 29.71
N LEU A 176 31.24 14.53 28.67
CA LEU A 176 31.35 13.51 27.63
C LEU A 176 31.88 12.17 28.17
N SER A 177 32.87 12.18 29.09
CA SER A 177 33.39 10.95 29.71
C SER A 177 32.29 10.21 30.48
N ARG A 178 31.43 10.95 31.21
CA ARG A 178 30.32 10.36 31.97
C ARG A 178 29.36 9.62 31.04
N VAL A 179 29.00 10.23 29.91
CA VAL A 179 28.16 9.59 28.89
C VAL A 179 28.83 8.31 28.37
N PHE A 180 30.05 8.41 27.83
CA PHE A 180 30.74 7.24 27.26
C PHE A 180 30.99 6.10 28.27
N GLU A 181 31.23 6.41 29.55
CA GLU A 181 31.36 5.42 30.62
C GLU A 181 30.08 4.62 30.84
N ARG A 182 28.90 5.25 30.73
CA ARG A 182 27.59 4.62 30.90
C ARG A 182 27.13 3.83 29.68
N PHE A 183 27.36 4.34 28.47
CA PHE A 183 27.10 3.61 27.23
C PHE A 183 28.08 2.45 26.99
N GLY A 184 29.20 2.42 27.73
CA GLY A 184 29.84 1.19 28.20
C GLY A 184 30.58 0.33 27.18
N ALA A 185 30.52 0.64 25.87
CA ALA A 185 31.33 0.00 24.85
C ALA A 185 32.80 0.40 25.02
N ARG A 186 33.71 -0.56 24.94
CA ARG A 186 34.99 -0.47 25.68
C ARG A 186 36.12 0.20 24.88
N ARG A 187 35.74 1.19 24.06
CA ARG A 187 36.59 2.25 23.52
C ARG A 187 35.73 3.36 22.89
N TYR A 188 35.99 4.62 23.27
CA TYR A 188 35.52 5.83 22.60
C TYR A 188 36.66 6.84 22.48
N ASP A 189 36.61 7.70 21.47
CA ASP A 189 37.58 8.78 21.25
C ASP A 189 37.03 10.10 21.82
N LEU A 190 37.25 10.30 23.12
CA LEU A 190 36.79 11.47 23.85
C LEU A 190 37.36 12.77 23.27
N ALA A 191 38.59 12.74 22.76
CA ALA A 191 39.21 13.90 22.13
C ALA A 191 38.53 14.25 20.81
N ALA A 192 38.13 13.25 20.01
CA ALA A 192 37.38 13.48 18.78
C ALA A 192 35.95 13.97 19.05
N ALA A 193 35.30 13.49 20.11
CA ALA A 193 34.00 13.98 20.56
C ALA A 193 34.07 15.45 21.01
N LEU A 194 35.06 15.80 21.84
CA LEU A 194 35.24 17.17 22.32
C LEU A 194 35.60 18.13 21.18
N ALA A 195 36.45 17.71 20.23
CA ALA A 195 36.75 18.51 19.04
C ALA A 195 35.50 18.77 18.17
N CYS A 196 34.58 17.79 18.08
CA CYS A 196 33.29 17.98 17.42
C CYS A 196 32.42 19.01 18.16
N ALA A 197 32.38 18.92 19.49
CA ALA A 197 31.63 19.87 20.33
C ALA A 197 32.20 21.30 20.20
N GLU A 198 33.52 21.46 20.10
CA GLU A 198 34.16 22.76 19.83
C GLU A 198 33.79 23.30 18.44
N GLU A 199 33.82 22.47 17.40
CA GLU A 199 33.38 22.84 16.04
C GLU A 199 31.89 23.22 15.98
N ALA A 200 31.06 22.53 16.77
CA ALA A 200 29.64 22.79 16.91
C ALA A 200 29.34 24.08 17.69
N GLY A 201 30.30 24.63 18.45
CA GLY A 201 30.04 25.78 19.30
C GLY A 201 29.42 25.43 20.66
N LEU A 202 29.52 24.17 21.11
CA LEU A 202 28.89 23.67 22.35
C LEU A 202 29.80 23.76 23.58
N THR A 203 31.06 24.15 23.41
CA THR A 203 32.03 24.31 24.51
C THR A 203 32.25 25.79 24.85
N PRO A 204 32.80 26.10 26.04
CA PRO A 204 33.06 27.49 26.42
C PRO A 204 33.96 28.22 25.40
N ASP A 205 33.60 29.46 25.08
CA ASP A 205 34.32 30.34 24.14
C ASP A 205 34.41 29.86 22.67
N SER A 206 33.79 28.73 22.32
CA SER A 206 33.69 28.24 20.95
C SER A 206 32.62 29.01 20.15
N ARG A 207 32.70 28.97 18.80
CA ARG A 207 31.77 29.65 17.91
C ARG A 207 31.33 28.73 16.78
N ARG A 208 30.02 28.70 16.50
CA ARG A 208 29.39 27.96 15.40
C ARG A 208 29.81 28.44 13.99
N VAL A 209 29.70 27.54 13.00
CA VAL A 209 30.08 27.72 11.57
C VAL A 209 29.06 28.56 10.78
N ARG A 210 29.49 29.41 9.82
CA ARG A 210 28.64 30.34 9.04
C ARG A 210 29.05 30.61 7.58
N VAL A 211 28.12 31.16 6.78
CA VAL A 211 28.24 31.55 5.35
C VAL A 211 27.77 33.01 5.14
N LEU A 212 28.35 33.80 4.22
CA LEU A 212 28.02 35.23 4.05
C LEU A 212 27.49 35.64 2.65
N PRO A 213 26.55 36.62 2.54
CA PRO A 213 25.98 37.15 1.28
C PRO A 213 26.82 38.31 0.66
N TYR A 214 26.31 38.94 -0.42
CA TYR A 214 27.04 39.93 -1.25
C TYR A 214 26.21 41.15 -1.74
N GLU A 215 26.82 42.10 -2.46
CA GLU A 215 26.20 43.32 -3.01
C GLU A 215 25.02 43.07 -3.99
N THR A 216 23.82 43.56 -3.64
CA THR A 216 22.78 44.00 -4.60
C THR A 216 22.69 45.54 -4.65
N ARG A 217 22.32 46.14 -5.79
CA ARG A 217 22.49 47.58 -6.12
C ARG A 217 21.21 48.21 -6.71
N GLU A 218 21.04 49.53 -6.52
CA GLU A 218 19.79 50.31 -6.63
C GLU A 218 19.75 51.35 -7.79
N VAL A 219 18.54 51.67 -8.31
CA VAL A 219 18.25 52.62 -9.41
C VAL A 219 16.90 53.37 -9.17
N ARG A 220 16.69 54.60 -9.68
CA ARG A 220 15.46 55.42 -9.47
C ARG A 220 14.95 56.15 -10.74
N ARG A 221 13.74 56.73 -10.69
CA ARG A 221 13.02 57.42 -11.81
C ARG A 221 12.39 58.77 -11.41
N PHE A 222 12.00 59.58 -12.42
CA PHE A 222 11.43 60.95 -12.36
C PHE A 222 10.63 61.22 -13.69
N LEU A 223 9.87 62.31 -13.95
CA LEU A 223 9.66 63.59 -13.24
C LEU A 223 8.15 64.03 -13.15
N PRO A 224 7.54 65.05 -13.83
CA PRO A 224 6.15 65.51 -13.54
C PRO A 224 5.10 65.23 -14.66
N ALA A 225 3.89 65.82 -14.55
CA ALA A 225 2.74 65.66 -15.46
C ALA A 225 2.12 66.98 -15.98
N ASP A 226 2.67 68.13 -15.56
CA ASP A 226 2.15 69.49 -15.77
C ASP A 226 2.34 70.04 -17.22
N ALA A 227 2.24 69.18 -18.23
CA ALA A 227 2.60 69.48 -19.61
C ALA A 227 1.46 70.11 -20.44
N PRO A 228 1.72 71.18 -21.23
CA PRO A 228 0.76 71.72 -22.19
C PRO A 228 0.74 70.90 -23.49
N PRO A 229 -0.39 70.88 -24.23
CA PRO A 229 -0.47 70.21 -25.53
C PRO A 229 0.31 70.97 -26.63
N PRO A 230 0.78 70.26 -27.68
CA PRO A 230 1.54 70.84 -28.79
C PRO A 230 0.67 71.40 -29.92
N GLU A 231 1.30 72.17 -30.80
CA GLU A 231 0.90 72.33 -32.21
C GLU A 231 1.76 71.39 -33.07
N PHE A 232 1.22 70.85 -34.18
CA PHE A 232 1.90 69.87 -35.04
C PHE A 232 2.11 70.38 -36.48
N PRO A 233 3.08 69.81 -37.24
CA PRO A 233 3.24 70.09 -38.67
C PRO A 233 2.02 69.68 -39.50
N ASP A 234 1.65 70.48 -40.50
CA ASP A 234 0.56 70.18 -41.44
C ASP A 234 0.91 69.00 -42.36
N LEU A 235 -0.02 68.05 -42.48
CA LEU A 235 0.12 66.82 -43.26
C LEU A 235 -0.57 66.90 -44.64
N GLY A 236 -1.20 68.03 -44.99
CA GLY A 236 -2.03 68.17 -46.19
C GLY A 236 -1.32 67.83 -47.51
N GLU A 237 -0.06 68.24 -47.68
CA GLU A 237 0.72 67.91 -48.88
C GLU A 237 1.12 66.43 -48.94
N ALA A 238 1.41 65.80 -47.80
CA ALA A 238 1.70 64.38 -47.75
C ALA A 238 0.44 63.55 -48.06
N LEU A 239 -0.71 63.99 -47.56
CA LEU A 239 -2.01 63.36 -47.81
C LEU A 239 -2.39 63.45 -49.30
N ALA A 240 -2.16 64.59 -49.94
CA ALA A 240 -2.43 64.78 -51.37
C ALA A 240 -1.63 63.82 -52.27
N SER A 241 -0.41 63.43 -51.84
CA SER A 241 0.42 62.45 -52.56
C SER A 241 0.12 60.99 -52.23
N ALA A 242 -0.72 60.70 -51.23
CA ALA A 242 -0.89 59.36 -50.67
C ALA A 242 -1.52 58.34 -51.65
N ALA A 243 -2.35 58.79 -52.57
CA ALA A 243 -2.99 57.94 -53.59
C ALA A 243 -2.05 57.59 -54.76
N ASP A 244 -1.24 58.54 -55.19
CA ASP A 244 -0.42 58.44 -56.41
C ASP A 244 1.02 58.00 -56.14
N ASP A 245 1.59 58.34 -54.98
CA ASP A 245 2.95 57.96 -54.56
C ASP A 245 3.03 57.73 -53.02
N PRO A 246 2.57 56.56 -52.53
CA PRO A 246 2.61 56.21 -51.12
C PRO A 246 4.01 56.28 -50.47
N PRO A 247 5.12 55.86 -51.14
CA PRO A 247 6.47 56.04 -50.63
C PRO A 247 6.89 57.50 -50.44
N GLU A 248 6.50 58.39 -51.36
CA GLU A 248 6.73 59.84 -51.23
C GLU A 248 5.92 60.43 -50.08
N ALA A 249 4.63 60.08 -49.96
CA ALA A 249 3.79 60.49 -48.84
C ALA A 249 4.41 60.09 -47.49
N ARG A 250 4.88 58.84 -47.37
CA ARG A 250 5.57 58.34 -46.16
C ARG A 250 6.86 59.11 -45.87
N ARG A 251 7.68 59.39 -46.90
CA ARG A 251 8.92 60.17 -46.75
C ARG A 251 8.65 61.58 -46.25
N ARG A 252 7.60 62.25 -46.74
CA ARG A 252 7.21 63.59 -46.30
C ARG A 252 6.80 63.61 -44.83
N VAL A 253 5.94 62.68 -44.40
CA VAL A 253 5.53 62.57 -42.98
C VAL A 253 6.74 62.31 -42.08
N VAL A 254 7.61 61.36 -42.43
CA VAL A 254 8.82 61.07 -41.63
C VAL A 254 9.77 62.27 -41.62
N GLY A 255 9.90 62.98 -42.74
CA GLY A 255 10.71 64.20 -42.83
C GLY A 255 10.21 65.31 -41.90
N SER A 256 8.90 65.49 -41.78
CA SER A 256 8.29 66.45 -40.85
C SER A 256 8.50 66.12 -39.37
N ALA A 257 8.80 64.86 -39.04
CA ALA A 257 9.07 64.45 -37.66
C ALA A 257 10.49 64.82 -37.19
N VAL A 258 11.44 65.08 -38.11
CA VAL A 258 12.85 65.29 -37.79
C VAL A 258 13.08 66.54 -36.93
N ASP A 259 12.29 67.58 -37.16
CA ASP A 259 12.42 68.87 -36.47
C ASP A 259 11.62 68.92 -35.15
N LEU A 260 10.91 67.84 -34.79
CA LEU A 260 10.16 67.76 -33.54
C LEU A 260 11.05 67.34 -32.37
N PRO A 261 10.83 67.90 -31.17
CA PRO A 261 11.41 67.36 -29.95
C PRO A 261 11.12 65.85 -29.82
N ALA A 262 12.10 65.05 -29.39
CA ALA A 262 11.99 63.59 -29.33
C ALA A 262 10.72 63.11 -28.59
N TRP A 263 10.34 63.78 -27.50
CA TRP A 263 9.14 63.45 -26.72
C TRP A 263 7.80 63.71 -27.46
N LEU A 264 7.79 64.48 -28.56
CA LEU A 264 6.59 64.75 -29.38
C LEU A 264 6.45 63.86 -30.62
N VAL A 265 7.53 63.19 -31.03
CA VAL A 265 7.57 62.39 -32.26
C VAL A 265 6.56 61.23 -32.26
N PRO A 266 6.36 60.47 -31.16
CA PRO A 266 5.36 59.39 -31.14
C PRO A 266 3.93 59.91 -31.35
N ALA A 267 3.55 60.98 -30.63
CA ALA A 267 2.23 61.59 -30.75
C ALA A 267 1.96 62.19 -32.14
N PHE A 268 3.00 62.69 -32.83
CA PHE A 268 2.90 63.15 -34.21
C PHE A 268 2.60 62.01 -35.19
N PHE A 269 3.26 60.85 -35.05
CA PHE A 269 2.98 59.70 -35.89
C PHE A 269 1.59 59.10 -35.63
N GLU A 270 1.09 59.14 -34.39
CA GLU A 270 -0.32 58.81 -34.07
C GLU A 270 -1.30 59.79 -34.76
N HIS A 271 -0.99 61.09 -34.79
CA HIS A 271 -1.78 62.08 -35.54
C HIS A 271 -1.77 61.81 -37.05
N ALA A 272 -0.62 61.40 -37.61
CA ALA A 272 -0.52 60.99 -39.01
C ALA A 272 -1.33 59.72 -39.29
N CYS A 273 -1.32 58.74 -38.38
CA CYS A 273 -2.17 57.55 -38.48
C CYS A 273 -3.65 57.92 -38.62
N ARG A 274 -4.17 58.74 -37.70
CA ARG A 274 -5.56 59.21 -37.72
C ARG A 274 -5.89 59.91 -39.04
N THR A 275 -5.03 60.83 -39.48
CA THR A 275 -5.25 61.66 -40.68
C THR A 275 -5.32 60.81 -41.96
N PHE A 276 -4.40 59.86 -42.12
CA PHE A 276 -4.36 58.99 -43.29
C PHE A 276 -5.47 57.95 -43.29
N HIS A 277 -5.87 57.45 -42.11
CA HIS A 277 -7.01 56.53 -41.99
C HIS A 277 -8.33 57.20 -42.39
N VAL A 278 -8.61 58.41 -41.87
CA VAL A 278 -9.81 59.19 -42.22
C VAL A 278 -9.89 59.49 -43.72
N ALA A 279 -8.75 59.63 -44.39
CA ALA A 279 -8.67 59.82 -45.83
C ALA A 279 -8.78 58.53 -46.68
N GLY A 280 -8.97 57.37 -46.05
CA GLY A 280 -9.11 56.08 -46.74
C GLY A 280 -7.78 55.39 -47.09
N HIS A 281 -6.66 55.86 -46.55
CA HIS A 281 -5.32 55.29 -46.77
C HIS A 281 -4.86 54.42 -45.60
N GLY A 282 -5.68 53.43 -45.22
CA GLY A 282 -5.48 52.60 -44.02
C GLY A 282 -4.10 51.95 -43.90
N ALA A 283 -3.53 51.43 -44.99
CA ALA A 283 -2.19 50.81 -44.96
C ALA A 283 -1.06 51.79 -44.61
N LEU A 284 -1.15 53.04 -45.08
CA LEU A 284 -0.22 54.10 -44.67
C LEU A 284 -0.48 54.51 -43.22
N GLY A 285 -1.74 54.58 -42.82
CA GLY A 285 -2.16 54.82 -41.43
C GLY A 285 -1.51 53.82 -40.45
N SER A 286 -1.64 52.51 -40.69
CA SER A 286 -1.02 51.47 -39.86
C SER A 286 0.51 51.55 -39.86
N ALA A 287 1.12 51.92 -40.99
CA ALA A 287 2.57 52.11 -41.08
C ALA A 287 3.09 53.30 -40.24
N PHE A 288 2.28 54.37 -40.10
CA PHE A 288 2.62 55.47 -39.20
C PHE A 288 2.42 55.11 -37.74
N LEU A 289 1.40 54.30 -37.39
CA LEU A 289 1.24 53.81 -36.02
C LEU A 289 2.44 52.96 -35.58
N ARG A 290 2.93 52.05 -36.44
CA ARG A 290 4.18 51.31 -36.18
C ARG A 290 5.37 52.25 -35.98
N LYS A 291 5.46 53.33 -36.76
CA LYS A 291 6.52 54.33 -36.58
C LYS A 291 6.40 55.10 -35.26
N ALA A 292 5.19 55.31 -34.75
CA ALA A 292 4.99 55.88 -33.42
C ALA A 292 5.56 54.96 -32.33
N TRP A 293 5.24 53.67 -32.40
CA TRP A 293 5.74 52.62 -31.51
C TRP A 293 7.26 52.46 -31.57
N GLU A 294 7.83 52.36 -32.77
CA GLU A 294 9.29 52.27 -32.97
C GLU A 294 10.02 53.48 -32.39
N ALA A 295 9.48 54.69 -32.58
CA ALA A 295 10.07 55.91 -32.05
C ALA A 295 10.04 55.91 -30.52
N GLU A 296 8.93 55.52 -29.92
CA GLU A 296 8.77 55.44 -28.46
C GLU A 296 9.73 54.42 -27.82
N ASP A 297 9.89 53.23 -28.40
CA ASP A 297 10.84 52.22 -27.91
C ASP A 297 12.29 52.67 -28.09
N SER A 298 12.62 53.24 -29.26
CA SER A 298 13.96 53.75 -29.53
C SER A 298 14.35 54.86 -28.55
N PHE A 299 13.39 55.68 -28.10
CA PHE A 299 13.68 56.72 -27.11
C PHE A 299 13.81 56.20 -25.70
N ALA A 300 13.09 55.14 -25.34
CA ALA A 300 13.30 54.44 -24.08
C ALA A 300 14.71 53.82 -24.04
N ASP A 301 15.13 53.15 -25.11
CA ASP A 301 16.43 52.48 -25.19
C ASP A 301 17.61 53.46 -25.26
N LEU A 302 17.52 54.48 -26.12
CA LEU A 302 18.65 55.39 -26.39
C LEU A 302 18.78 56.51 -25.35
N PHE A 303 17.66 56.96 -24.78
CA PHE A 303 17.63 58.15 -23.92
C PHE A 303 17.10 57.87 -22.51
N GLY A 304 16.72 56.64 -22.18
CA GLY A 304 16.18 56.28 -20.86
C GLY A 304 14.86 56.96 -20.53
N LEU A 305 14.12 57.42 -21.55
CA LEU A 305 12.82 58.08 -21.37
C LEU A 305 11.75 57.01 -21.16
N ALA A 306 10.95 57.14 -20.09
CA ALA A 306 9.85 56.19 -19.88
C ALA A 306 8.83 56.32 -21.05
N PRO A 307 8.45 55.21 -21.72
CA PRO A 307 7.45 55.24 -22.77
C PRO A 307 6.09 55.68 -22.21
N ASP A 308 5.33 56.47 -22.96
CA ASP A 308 4.00 56.96 -22.59
C ASP A 308 2.94 55.95 -23.06
N THR A 309 2.93 54.84 -22.33
CA THR A 309 2.13 53.66 -22.64
C THR A 309 0.62 53.94 -22.60
N ALA A 310 0.19 54.84 -21.71
CA ALA A 310 -1.21 55.24 -21.57
C ALA A 310 -1.73 55.98 -22.81
N ARG A 311 -0.90 56.81 -23.48
CA ARG A 311 -1.27 57.44 -24.74
C ARG A 311 -1.38 56.40 -25.86
N SER A 312 -0.35 55.57 -26.00
CA SER A 312 -0.31 54.53 -27.03
C SER A 312 -1.53 53.59 -26.92
N HIS A 313 -1.88 53.15 -25.70
CA HIS A 313 -3.05 52.32 -25.44
C HIS A 313 -4.38 52.99 -25.83
N ARG A 314 -4.58 54.25 -25.44
CA ARG A 314 -5.79 55.02 -25.80
C ARG A 314 -5.95 55.15 -27.32
N THR A 315 -4.85 55.38 -28.03
CA THR A 315 -4.87 55.47 -29.50
C THR A 315 -5.23 54.13 -30.14
N VAL A 316 -4.82 52.98 -29.58
CA VAL A 316 -5.24 51.65 -30.07
C VAL A 316 -6.76 51.47 -29.92
N LEU A 317 -7.32 51.72 -28.73
CA LEU A 317 -8.75 51.57 -28.48
C LEU A 317 -9.62 52.52 -29.31
N GLU A 318 -9.14 53.73 -29.59
CA GLU A 318 -9.80 54.67 -30.48
C GLU A 318 -9.89 54.14 -31.93
N LEU A 319 -8.81 53.51 -32.41
CA LEU A 319 -8.63 53.11 -33.80
C LEU A 319 -9.23 51.74 -34.15
N LEU A 320 -9.38 50.83 -33.17
CA LEU A 320 -9.99 49.51 -33.33
C LEU A 320 -11.41 49.54 -33.94
N PRO A 321 -12.40 50.24 -33.35
CA PRO A 321 -13.77 50.28 -33.90
C PRO A 321 -13.86 51.07 -35.22
N ALA A 322 -12.88 51.91 -35.53
CA ALA A 322 -12.80 52.64 -36.80
C ALA A 322 -12.29 51.78 -37.98
N GLY A 323 -11.95 50.50 -37.74
CA GLY A 323 -11.45 49.58 -38.76
C GLY A 323 -10.03 49.88 -39.25
N ALA A 324 -9.21 50.58 -38.44
CA ALA A 324 -7.82 50.93 -38.77
C ALA A 324 -6.80 49.83 -38.45
N PHE A 325 -7.19 48.87 -37.61
CA PHE A 325 -6.40 47.71 -37.24
C PHE A 325 -6.67 46.54 -38.20
N ALA A 326 -5.59 46.00 -38.77
CA ALA A 326 -5.58 44.65 -39.31
C ALA A 326 -5.18 43.65 -38.19
N PRO A 327 -5.56 42.36 -38.27
CA PRO A 327 -5.30 41.38 -37.21
C PRO A 327 -3.82 41.25 -36.80
N ASP A 328 -2.89 41.43 -37.74
CA ASP A 328 -1.45 41.45 -37.49
C ASP A 328 -1.02 42.59 -36.56
N LEU A 329 -1.68 43.75 -36.64
CA LEU A 329 -1.37 44.91 -35.82
C LEU A 329 -1.85 44.76 -34.37
N VAL A 330 -2.93 44.00 -34.13
CA VAL A 330 -3.38 43.64 -32.78
C VAL A 330 -2.35 42.71 -32.13
N ARG A 331 -1.90 41.69 -32.85
CA ARG A 331 -0.86 40.77 -32.36
C ARG A 331 0.47 41.47 -32.08
N GLU A 332 0.88 42.40 -32.94
CA GLU A 332 2.09 43.22 -32.75
C GLU A 332 1.99 44.11 -31.50
N TYR A 333 0.80 44.68 -31.24
CA TYR A 333 0.56 45.45 -30.02
C TYR A 333 0.58 44.57 -28.76
N LEU A 334 -0.03 43.38 -28.79
CA LEU A 334 0.03 42.43 -27.67
C LEU A 334 1.46 41.95 -27.39
N ALA A 335 2.27 41.69 -28.43
CA ALA A 335 3.68 41.36 -28.27
C ALA A 335 4.49 42.51 -27.64
N ARG A 336 4.12 43.76 -27.91
CA ARG A 336 4.70 44.93 -27.23
C ARG A 336 4.28 45.01 -25.76
N LEU A 337 3.07 44.57 -25.42
CA LEU A 337 2.61 44.50 -24.04
C LEU A 337 3.27 43.37 -23.25
N SER A 338 3.57 42.22 -23.86
CA SER A 338 4.26 41.13 -23.14
C SER A 338 5.72 41.48 -22.76
N ALA A 339 6.34 42.41 -23.48
CA ALA A 339 7.63 42.99 -23.08
C ALA A 339 7.53 43.89 -21.83
N ARG A 340 6.31 44.21 -21.37
CA ARG A 340 6.00 44.92 -20.12
C ARG A 340 5.29 43.97 -19.15
N PRO A 341 6.03 43.22 -18.33
CA PRO A 341 5.49 42.21 -17.42
C PRO A 341 4.80 42.84 -16.19
N ASP A 342 3.81 43.71 -16.39
CA ASP A 342 3.07 44.37 -15.31
C ASP A 342 1.55 44.19 -15.44
N ALA A 343 0.85 44.29 -14.30
CA ALA A 343 -0.60 44.11 -14.25
C ALA A 343 -1.38 45.13 -15.09
N ALA A 344 -0.79 46.31 -15.38
CA ALA A 344 -1.43 47.31 -16.24
C ALA A 344 -1.39 46.88 -17.70
N ALA A 345 -0.27 46.33 -18.19
CA ALA A 345 -0.14 45.78 -19.54
C ALA A 345 -1.10 44.60 -19.77
N HIS A 346 -1.31 43.76 -18.77
CA HIS A 346 -2.31 42.69 -18.83
C HIS A 346 -3.75 43.23 -18.93
N ALA A 347 -4.09 44.24 -18.13
CA ALA A 347 -5.40 44.90 -18.23
C ALA A 347 -5.61 45.58 -19.61
N GLU A 348 -4.58 46.27 -20.12
CA GLU A 348 -4.57 46.88 -21.46
C GLU A 348 -4.80 45.82 -22.55
N ALA A 349 -4.17 44.65 -22.44
CA ALA A 349 -4.34 43.55 -23.38
C ALA A 349 -5.78 43.00 -23.39
N ARG A 350 -6.38 42.80 -22.21
CA ARG A 350 -7.78 42.35 -22.10
C ARG A 350 -8.76 43.36 -22.68
N GLU A 351 -8.55 44.66 -22.45
CA GLU A 351 -9.44 45.70 -23.00
C GLU A 351 -9.42 45.71 -24.54
N VAL A 352 -8.24 45.52 -25.14
CA VAL A 352 -8.10 45.38 -26.59
C VAL A 352 -8.77 44.12 -27.13
N ALA A 353 -8.56 42.96 -26.48
CA ALA A 353 -9.18 41.72 -26.90
C ALA A 353 -10.72 41.76 -26.78
N ASP A 354 -11.25 42.35 -25.71
CA ASP A 354 -12.70 42.56 -25.54
C ASP A 354 -13.27 43.44 -26.65
N ALA A 355 -12.57 44.52 -27.03
CA ALA A 355 -12.97 45.36 -28.15
C ALA A 355 -13.00 44.58 -29.47
N VAL A 356 -12.04 43.68 -29.71
CA VAL A 356 -12.02 42.80 -30.89
C VAL A 356 -13.20 41.84 -30.88
N PHE A 357 -13.51 41.20 -29.75
CA PHE A 357 -14.64 40.28 -29.63
C PHE A 357 -15.99 40.99 -29.80
N ALA A 358 -16.13 42.21 -29.26
CA ALA A 358 -17.33 43.03 -29.40
C ALA A 358 -17.62 43.43 -30.87
N LEU A 359 -16.60 43.50 -31.73
CA LEU A 359 -16.75 43.74 -33.16
C LEU A 359 -17.23 42.51 -33.94
N GLY A 360 -17.38 41.36 -33.29
CA GLY A 360 -17.84 40.13 -33.93
C GLY A 360 -16.77 39.44 -34.78
N ALA A 361 -15.50 39.83 -34.65
CA ALA A 361 -14.37 39.24 -35.37
C ALA A 361 -14.04 37.86 -34.79
N VAL A 362 -13.93 36.86 -35.66
CA VAL A 362 -13.49 35.51 -35.25
C VAL A 362 -11.98 35.56 -35.03
N PRO A 363 -11.48 35.26 -33.81
CA PRO A 363 -10.05 35.33 -33.56
C PRO A 363 -9.31 34.20 -34.26
N ASP A 364 -8.07 34.45 -34.65
CA ASP A 364 -7.14 33.38 -34.99
C ASP A 364 -6.58 32.74 -33.70
N PRO A 365 -6.13 31.47 -33.75
CA PRO A 365 -5.59 30.79 -32.56
C PRO A 365 -4.40 31.51 -31.92
N GLY A 366 -3.61 32.26 -32.70
CA GLY A 366 -2.44 32.98 -32.22
C GLY A 366 -2.78 34.13 -31.28
N LEU A 367 -3.98 34.72 -31.39
CA LEU A 367 -4.45 35.74 -30.44
C LEU A 367 -4.49 35.21 -29.00
N ILE A 368 -4.91 33.95 -28.83
CA ILE A 368 -4.99 33.29 -27.52
C ILE A 368 -3.59 33.13 -26.94
N THR A 369 -2.65 32.65 -27.75
CA THR A 369 -1.24 32.49 -27.37
C THR A 369 -0.61 33.82 -26.96
N ASP A 370 -0.88 34.89 -27.71
CA ASP A 370 -0.32 36.21 -27.40
C ASP A 370 -0.91 36.76 -26.09
N LEU A 371 -2.21 36.56 -25.82
CA LEU A 371 -2.83 36.98 -24.55
C LEU A 371 -2.28 36.21 -23.35
N VAL A 372 -2.10 34.90 -23.48
CA VAL A 372 -1.46 34.06 -22.45
C VAL A 372 -0.03 34.54 -22.19
N ALA A 373 0.74 34.83 -23.24
CA ALA A 373 2.10 35.35 -23.09
C ALA A 373 2.16 36.70 -22.36
N VAL A 374 1.16 37.58 -22.55
CA VAL A 374 1.05 38.83 -21.78
C VAL A 374 0.68 38.55 -20.32
N ALA A 375 -0.25 37.62 -20.07
CA ALA A 375 -0.66 37.24 -18.72
C ALA A 375 0.50 36.61 -17.92
N ASP A 376 1.21 35.64 -18.52
CA ASP A 376 2.37 34.97 -17.92
C ASP A 376 3.48 35.99 -17.62
N ALA A 377 3.75 36.90 -18.55
CA ALA A 377 4.69 38.00 -18.32
C ALA A 377 4.27 38.84 -17.10
N ALA A 378 2.99 39.17 -16.96
CA ALA A 378 2.46 39.94 -15.83
C ALA A 378 2.31 39.14 -14.52
N GLY A 379 2.79 37.90 -14.44
CA GLY A 379 2.64 37.04 -13.26
C GLY A 379 1.21 36.57 -13.00
N THR A 380 0.34 36.64 -14.00
CA THR A 380 -1.02 36.09 -13.96
C THR A 380 -1.01 34.70 -14.59
N GLU A 381 -1.74 33.77 -13.99
CA GLU A 381 -1.82 32.40 -14.49
C GLU A 381 -2.43 32.36 -15.90
N GLY A 382 -1.68 31.86 -16.90
CA GLY A 382 -2.15 31.72 -18.28
C GLY A 382 -3.49 30.98 -18.41
N THR A 383 -3.77 30.02 -17.53
CA THR A 383 -5.04 29.26 -17.50
C THR A 383 -6.26 30.17 -17.23
N ALA A 384 -6.12 31.17 -16.35
CA ALA A 384 -7.16 32.15 -16.06
C ALA A 384 -7.43 33.07 -17.27
N GLU A 385 -6.40 33.32 -18.09
CA GLU A 385 -6.55 34.06 -19.34
C GLU A 385 -7.27 33.23 -20.41
N GLU A 386 -6.91 31.96 -20.57
CA GLU A 386 -7.63 31.06 -21.47
C GLU A 386 -9.12 30.95 -21.10
N ASP A 387 -9.43 30.86 -19.81
CA ASP A 387 -10.79 30.79 -19.28
C ASP A 387 -11.58 32.06 -19.61
N TRP A 388 -10.96 33.22 -19.42
CA TRP A 388 -11.54 34.51 -19.81
C TRP A 388 -11.85 34.57 -21.31
N VAL A 389 -10.93 34.11 -22.17
CA VAL A 389 -11.16 34.07 -23.63
C VAL A 389 -12.31 33.12 -23.99
N ALA A 390 -12.34 31.92 -23.39
CA ALA A 390 -13.40 30.93 -23.64
C ALA A 390 -14.79 31.48 -23.30
N GLU A 391 -14.92 32.17 -22.16
CA GLU A 391 -16.15 32.86 -21.76
C GLU A 391 -16.59 33.89 -22.80
N ARG A 392 -15.67 34.75 -23.27
CA ARG A 392 -16.01 35.79 -24.26
C ARG A 392 -16.42 35.22 -25.60
N LEU A 393 -15.76 34.16 -26.07
CA LEU A 393 -16.14 33.46 -27.31
C LEU A 393 -17.57 32.94 -27.28
N LEU A 394 -18.03 32.42 -26.13
CA LEU A 394 -19.41 31.97 -25.94
C LEU A 394 -20.39 33.14 -25.88
N ARG A 395 -20.11 34.16 -25.04
CA ARG A 395 -21.00 35.31 -24.85
C ARG A 395 -21.22 36.12 -26.12
N HIS A 396 -20.24 36.15 -27.03
CA HIS A 396 -20.32 36.86 -28.30
C HIS A 396 -20.74 35.97 -29.49
N ASP A 397 -21.14 34.70 -29.28
CA ASP A 397 -21.48 33.72 -30.34
C ASP A 397 -20.40 33.61 -31.43
N LEU A 398 -19.13 33.71 -31.03
CA LEU A 398 -17.99 33.64 -31.94
C LEU A 398 -17.60 32.19 -32.21
N LEU A 399 -17.66 31.34 -31.18
CA LEU A 399 -17.18 29.96 -31.21
C LEU A 399 -17.82 29.14 -32.33
N ARG A 400 -19.15 29.28 -32.52
CA ARG A 400 -19.91 28.58 -33.57
C ARG A 400 -19.37 28.85 -34.99
N ARG A 401 -18.80 30.04 -35.22
CA ARG A 401 -18.27 30.49 -36.51
C ARG A 401 -16.76 30.27 -36.64
N SER A 402 -16.11 29.80 -35.58
CA SER A 402 -14.67 29.60 -35.52
C SER A 402 -14.21 28.35 -36.27
N ALA A 403 -13.01 28.43 -36.85
CA ALA A 403 -12.36 27.28 -37.47
C ALA A 403 -11.88 26.28 -36.40
N ARG A 404 -11.69 25.01 -36.81
CA ARG A 404 -11.24 23.92 -35.92
C ARG A 404 -10.04 24.26 -35.01
N PRO A 405 -8.96 24.93 -35.49
CA PRO A 405 -7.83 25.26 -34.63
C PRO A 405 -8.20 26.14 -33.41
N VAL A 406 -9.24 26.97 -33.52
CA VAL A 406 -9.73 27.78 -32.40
C VAL A 406 -10.46 26.90 -31.38
N TRP A 407 -11.29 25.96 -31.85
CA TRP A 407 -11.95 24.97 -30.98
C TRP A 407 -10.94 24.12 -30.22
N GLU A 408 -9.85 23.72 -30.87
CA GLU A 408 -8.77 22.96 -30.25
C GLU A 408 -8.00 23.81 -29.22
N ALA A 409 -7.71 25.07 -29.54
CA ALA A 409 -6.99 26.00 -28.67
C ALA A 409 -7.76 26.29 -27.36
N VAL A 410 -9.09 26.45 -27.43
CA VAL A 410 -9.90 26.75 -26.23
C VAL A 410 -10.47 25.52 -25.54
N ARG A 411 -10.17 24.29 -26.00
CA ARG A 411 -10.82 23.06 -25.50
C ARG A 411 -10.72 22.91 -23.98
N SER A 412 -9.52 23.09 -23.42
CA SER A 412 -9.26 22.93 -22.00
C SER A 412 -9.98 23.99 -21.16
N ALA A 413 -9.90 25.25 -21.58
CA ALA A 413 -10.59 26.36 -20.93
C ALA A 413 -12.12 26.23 -21.01
N MET A 414 -12.64 25.87 -22.19
CA MET A 414 -14.06 25.65 -22.40
C MET A 414 -14.61 24.57 -21.46
N ARG A 415 -13.86 23.48 -21.28
CA ARG A 415 -14.20 22.43 -20.30
C ARG A 415 -14.24 22.99 -18.89
N ARG A 416 -13.27 23.78 -18.46
CA ARG A 416 -13.24 24.38 -17.10
C ARG A 416 -14.42 25.34 -16.89
N VAL A 417 -14.54 26.38 -17.71
CA VAL A 417 -15.55 27.44 -17.51
C VAL A 417 -16.99 26.93 -17.64
N CYS A 418 -17.24 25.98 -18.54
CA CYS A 418 -18.57 25.39 -18.69
C CYS A 418 -18.87 24.36 -17.61
N TYR A 419 -17.87 23.72 -16.99
CA TYR A 419 -18.15 22.78 -15.91
C TYR A 419 -18.76 23.47 -14.68
N ASP A 420 -18.34 24.70 -14.38
CA ASP A 420 -18.80 25.44 -13.19
C ASP A 420 -19.99 26.37 -13.45
N SER A 421 -20.20 26.82 -14.69
CA SER A 421 -21.26 27.79 -15.03
C SER A 421 -22.40 27.20 -15.87
N ALA A 422 -23.61 27.17 -15.30
CA ALA A 422 -24.83 26.75 -16.01
C ALA A 422 -25.13 27.63 -17.24
N ASP A 423 -24.96 28.95 -17.11
CA ASP A 423 -25.22 29.89 -18.19
C ASP A 423 -24.27 29.68 -19.38
N LEU A 424 -22.98 29.43 -19.10
CA LEU A 424 -22.00 29.14 -20.16
C LEU A 424 -22.25 27.77 -20.81
N ARG A 425 -22.74 26.77 -20.06
CA ARG A 425 -23.19 25.49 -20.66
C ARG A 425 -24.33 25.69 -21.63
N ASP A 426 -25.33 26.49 -21.28
CA ASP A 426 -26.47 26.74 -22.15
C ASP A 426 -26.03 27.46 -23.44
N LEU A 427 -25.05 28.37 -23.36
CA LEU A 427 -24.42 28.98 -24.53
C LEU A 427 -23.62 27.97 -25.37
N LEU A 428 -22.88 27.05 -24.74
CA LEU A 428 -22.15 25.98 -25.43
C LEU A 428 -23.12 25.01 -26.14
N ILE A 429 -24.26 24.69 -25.54
CA ILE A 429 -25.34 23.91 -26.15
C ILE A 429 -25.90 24.64 -27.38
N ALA A 430 -26.08 25.96 -27.29
CA ALA A 430 -26.57 26.79 -28.40
C ALA A 430 -25.54 26.96 -29.53
N ALA A 431 -24.25 26.81 -29.25
CA ALA A 431 -23.15 26.96 -30.21
C ALA A 431 -22.99 25.76 -31.18
N ASP A 432 -24.09 25.11 -31.58
CA ASP A 432 -24.09 23.98 -32.52
C ASP A 432 -23.48 24.41 -33.88
N PRO A 433 -22.35 23.80 -34.32
CA PRO A 433 -21.69 24.15 -35.57
C PRO A 433 -22.52 23.81 -36.82
N GLY A 434 -23.60 23.04 -36.70
CA GLY A 434 -24.38 22.54 -37.83
C GLY A 434 -23.79 21.27 -38.45
N ARG A 435 -24.24 20.89 -39.66
CA ARG A 435 -23.90 19.60 -40.29
C ARG A 435 -23.41 19.79 -41.74
N GLY A 436 -22.36 19.07 -42.11
CA GLY A 436 -21.73 19.07 -43.43
C GLY A 436 -20.31 18.51 -43.37
N ASP A 437 -19.78 18.00 -44.48
CA ASP A 437 -18.50 17.26 -44.51
C ASP A 437 -17.31 18.06 -43.94
N ALA A 438 -17.29 19.39 -44.14
CA ALA A 438 -16.24 20.27 -43.62
C ALA A 438 -16.38 20.59 -42.11
N LEU A 439 -17.54 20.32 -41.51
CA LEU A 439 -17.89 20.66 -40.13
C LEU A 439 -17.92 19.44 -39.20
N GLU A 440 -17.82 18.23 -39.74
CA GLU A 440 -17.99 16.99 -38.97
C GLU A 440 -16.97 16.85 -37.83
N GLN A 441 -15.72 17.24 -38.08
CA GLN A 441 -14.68 17.26 -37.04
C GLN A 441 -14.97 18.29 -35.95
N VAL A 442 -15.61 19.41 -36.30
CA VAL A 442 -16.04 20.43 -35.33
C VAL A 442 -17.27 19.94 -34.54
N ARG A 443 -18.24 19.24 -35.16
CA ARG A 443 -19.35 18.52 -34.49
C ARG A 443 -18.81 17.54 -33.45
N LEU A 444 -17.76 16.79 -33.78
CA LEU A 444 -17.15 15.83 -32.85
C LEU A 444 -16.55 16.51 -31.62
N GLU A 445 -15.77 17.57 -31.82
CA GLU A 445 -15.18 18.35 -30.73
C GLU A 445 -16.25 19.02 -29.85
N TRP A 446 -17.29 19.57 -30.47
CA TRP A 446 -18.44 20.12 -29.75
C TRP A 446 -19.14 19.07 -28.88
N LEU A 447 -19.44 17.88 -29.40
CA LEU A 447 -20.06 16.79 -28.63
C LEU A 447 -19.19 16.34 -27.44
N ARG A 448 -17.86 16.28 -27.62
CA ARG A 448 -16.92 15.98 -26.53
C ARG A 448 -16.94 17.07 -25.46
N LEU A 449 -16.96 18.33 -25.86
CA LEU A 449 -17.04 19.46 -24.93
C LEU A 449 -18.36 19.45 -24.15
N LEU A 450 -19.49 19.15 -24.80
CA LEU A 450 -20.77 18.97 -24.11
C LEU A 450 -20.68 17.87 -23.05
N ALA A 451 -20.11 16.72 -23.42
CA ALA A 451 -19.91 15.60 -22.49
C ALA A 451 -19.01 16.00 -21.31
N TRP A 452 -17.83 16.58 -21.55
CA TRP A 452 -16.91 16.96 -20.48
C TRP A 452 -17.42 18.09 -19.58
N SER A 453 -18.30 18.94 -20.10
CA SER A 453 -18.89 20.07 -19.37
C SER A 453 -20.20 19.70 -18.66
N ARG A 454 -20.54 18.40 -18.54
CA ARG A 454 -21.80 17.94 -17.91
C ARG A 454 -23.09 18.48 -18.55
N ALA A 455 -23.03 18.89 -19.82
CA ALA A 455 -24.16 19.50 -20.50
C ALA A 455 -25.34 18.53 -20.67
N GLY A 456 -25.12 17.21 -20.66
CA GLY A 456 -26.20 16.21 -20.73
C GLY A 456 -27.25 16.38 -19.64
N ALA A 457 -26.85 16.90 -18.47
CA ALA A 457 -27.77 17.22 -17.39
C ALA A 457 -28.71 18.41 -17.69
N HIS A 458 -28.60 19.09 -18.83
CA HIS A 458 -29.47 20.19 -19.27
C HIS A 458 -30.29 19.82 -20.52
N LEU A 459 -29.96 18.72 -21.20
CA LEU A 459 -30.55 18.35 -22.48
C LEU A 459 -31.89 17.63 -22.29
N SER A 460 -32.85 17.93 -23.17
CA SER A 460 -34.17 17.29 -23.16
C SER A 460 -34.13 15.93 -23.88
N PRO A 461 -35.07 15.01 -23.58
CA PRO A 461 -35.18 13.75 -24.33
C PRO A 461 -35.33 13.94 -25.84
N GLU A 462 -36.04 14.99 -26.28
CA GLU A 462 -36.20 15.32 -27.71
C GLU A 462 -34.87 15.70 -28.36
N TRP A 463 -33.96 16.33 -27.61
CA TRP A 463 -32.62 16.67 -28.12
C TRP A 463 -31.85 15.40 -28.50
N PHE A 464 -31.84 14.38 -27.64
CA PHE A 464 -31.16 13.11 -27.91
C PHE A 464 -31.75 12.37 -29.12
N VAL A 465 -33.07 12.45 -29.32
CA VAL A 465 -33.73 11.90 -30.52
C VAL A 465 -33.31 12.68 -31.77
N SER A 466 -33.28 14.01 -31.69
CA SER A 466 -32.91 14.88 -32.81
C SER A 466 -31.43 14.79 -33.20
N LEU A 467 -30.55 14.44 -32.26
CA LEU A 467 -29.12 14.24 -32.51
C LEU A 467 -28.86 13.08 -33.49
N GLY A 468 -29.67 12.01 -33.41
CA GLY A 468 -29.50 10.80 -34.20
C GLY A 468 -28.22 10.02 -33.84
N PRO A 469 -27.67 9.22 -34.78
CA PRO A 469 -26.39 8.54 -34.59
C PRO A 469 -25.25 9.52 -34.27
N ALA A 470 -24.52 9.21 -33.20
CA ALA A 470 -23.40 10.00 -32.74
C ALA A 470 -22.25 9.12 -32.22
N PRO A 471 -21.02 9.63 -32.18
CA PRO A 471 -19.87 8.93 -31.63
C PRO A 471 -20.15 8.37 -30.22
N ALA A 472 -19.79 7.11 -30.01
CA ALA A 472 -20.21 6.31 -28.87
C ALA A 472 -19.83 6.91 -27.51
N GLU A 473 -18.58 7.36 -27.36
CA GLU A 473 -18.05 7.88 -26.09
C GLU A 473 -18.75 9.19 -25.65
N PRO A 474 -18.80 10.26 -26.47
CA PRO A 474 -19.54 11.47 -26.12
C PRO A 474 -21.03 11.20 -25.85
N LEU A 475 -21.69 10.40 -26.68
CA LEU A 475 -23.12 10.12 -26.50
C LEU A 475 -23.36 9.37 -25.18
N ALA A 476 -22.57 8.34 -24.87
CA ALA A 476 -22.71 7.59 -23.63
C ALA A 476 -22.55 8.47 -22.39
N SER A 477 -21.58 9.40 -22.41
CA SER A 477 -21.37 10.35 -21.32
C SER A 477 -22.53 11.34 -21.16
N LEU A 478 -23.07 11.87 -22.27
CA LEU A 478 -24.24 12.75 -22.23
C LEU A 478 -25.49 12.03 -21.71
N VAL A 479 -25.69 10.79 -22.14
CA VAL A 479 -26.80 9.94 -21.69
C VAL A 479 -26.67 9.60 -20.20
N ASP A 480 -25.46 9.32 -19.73
CA ASP A 480 -25.17 9.10 -18.30
C ASP A 480 -25.55 10.32 -17.45
N GLN A 481 -25.22 11.53 -17.90
CA GLN A 481 -25.59 12.78 -17.23
C GLN A 481 -27.09 13.09 -17.28
N ALA A 482 -27.80 12.60 -18.30
CA ALA A 482 -29.24 12.79 -18.49
C ALA A 482 -30.09 11.63 -17.93
N THR A 483 -29.46 10.68 -17.22
CA THR A 483 -30.06 9.38 -16.84
C THR A 483 -31.46 9.49 -16.27
N ASP A 484 -31.64 10.33 -15.25
CA ASP A 484 -32.90 10.43 -14.50
C ASP A 484 -34.05 10.99 -15.34
N ARG A 485 -33.75 11.65 -16.47
CA ARG A 485 -34.74 12.18 -17.41
C ARG A 485 -35.03 11.21 -18.57
N LEU A 486 -34.04 10.45 -18.99
CA LEU A 486 -34.15 9.54 -20.14
C LEU A 486 -34.68 8.16 -19.74
N PHE A 487 -34.34 7.68 -18.54
CA PHE A 487 -34.67 6.34 -18.08
C PHE A 487 -35.37 6.38 -16.72
N ALA A 488 -36.33 5.50 -16.53
CA ALA A 488 -36.99 5.32 -15.23
C ALA A 488 -36.15 4.41 -14.32
N PRO A 489 -36.15 4.62 -12.99
CA PRO A 489 -35.54 3.69 -12.04
C PRO A 489 -36.13 2.28 -12.15
N SER A 490 -35.32 1.27 -11.82
CA SER A 490 -35.71 -0.15 -11.84
C SER A 490 -36.84 -0.45 -10.85
N ALA A 491 -38.10 -0.32 -11.29
CA ALA A 491 -39.31 -0.57 -10.51
C ALA A 491 -39.47 -2.04 -10.03
N GLY A 492 -38.56 -2.93 -10.42
CA GLY A 492 -38.40 -4.27 -9.88
C GLY A 492 -36.91 -4.63 -9.84
N GLY A 493 -36.46 -5.15 -8.69
CA GLY A 493 -35.15 -5.78 -8.56
C GLY A 493 -35.07 -7.05 -9.42
N GLY A 494 -34.85 -6.89 -10.72
CA GLY A 494 -34.33 -7.98 -11.56
C GLY A 494 -32.88 -8.31 -11.15
N PRO A 495 -32.31 -9.43 -11.60
CA PRO A 495 -31.27 -10.17 -10.89
C PRO A 495 -29.88 -9.53 -10.98
N VAL A 496 -29.69 -8.32 -10.44
CA VAL A 496 -28.38 -7.77 -10.04
C VAL A 496 -28.55 -6.79 -8.86
N ARG A 497 -29.34 -7.18 -7.87
CA ARG A 497 -29.26 -6.70 -6.48
C ARG A 497 -29.45 -7.90 -5.55
N SER A 498 -28.47 -8.79 -5.53
CA SER A 498 -28.07 -9.39 -4.26
C SER A 498 -26.77 -8.69 -3.89
N ALA A 499 -26.74 -8.11 -2.69
CA ALA A 499 -25.64 -7.50 -1.96
C ALA A 499 -24.25 -7.58 -2.62
N GLU A 500 -23.52 -6.47 -2.51
CA GLU A 500 -22.07 -6.42 -2.70
C GLU A 500 -21.44 -7.80 -2.41
N PRO A 501 -20.73 -8.40 -3.37
CA PRO A 501 -19.95 -9.58 -3.04
C PRO A 501 -19.07 -9.17 -1.85
N LEU A 502 -19.02 -10.02 -0.81
CA LEU A 502 -17.86 -10.15 0.05
C LEU A 502 -16.67 -9.91 -0.87
N ALA A 503 -16.10 -8.71 -0.77
CA ALA A 503 -15.16 -8.25 -1.75
C ALA A 503 -14.02 -9.25 -1.63
N PHE A 504 -13.85 -10.07 -2.65
CA PHE A 504 -12.65 -10.87 -2.83
C PHE A 504 -11.57 -9.86 -3.20
N ARG A 505 -11.26 -8.98 -2.24
CA ARG A 505 -10.02 -8.24 -2.15
C ARG A 505 -8.98 -9.32 -2.08
N ASN A 506 -7.95 -9.21 -2.91
CA ASN A 506 -6.78 -10.05 -2.75
C ASN A 506 -6.44 -9.98 -1.26
N LEU A 507 -6.47 -11.13 -0.60
CA LEU A 507 -5.95 -11.28 0.75
C LEU A 507 -4.44 -11.14 0.65
N ASP A 508 -3.99 -9.95 0.26
CA ASP A 508 -2.60 -9.59 0.38
C ASP A 508 -2.26 -9.67 1.86
N LYS A 509 -1.13 -10.30 2.13
CA LYS A 509 -0.56 -10.45 3.48
C LYS A 509 -0.10 -9.11 4.06
N ASN A 510 -0.36 -8.02 3.36
CA ASN A 510 0.08 -6.69 3.71
C ASN A 510 -0.90 -6.12 4.72
N ARG A 511 -0.36 -5.73 5.87
CA ARG A 511 -1.03 -4.84 6.82
C ARG A 511 -1.67 -3.71 6.02
N PRO A 512 -2.97 -3.38 6.20
CA PRO A 512 -3.52 -2.17 5.58
C PRO A 512 -2.61 -1.00 5.96
N GLU A 513 -2.19 -0.18 5.00
CA GLU A 513 -1.38 1.01 5.26
C GLU A 513 -2.09 1.86 6.34
N GLY A 514 -1.42 2.14 7.46
CA GLY A 514 -2.03 2.84 8.60
C GLY A 514 -2.88 1.97 9.55
N GLY A 515 -2.92 0.65 9.37
CA GLY A 515 -3.64 -0.27 10.25
C GLY A 515 -3.18 -0.13 11.72
N PRO A 516 -4.11 -0.04 12.69
CA PRO A 516 -3.80 0.27 14.07
C PRO A 516 -2.82 -0.74 14.69
N ALA A 517 -1.83 -0.24 15.41
CA ALA A 517 -1.01 -1.08 16.29
C ALA A 517 -1.88 -1.44 17.52
N TRP A 518 -2.67 -2.51 17.43
CA TRP A 518 -3.58 -2.99 18.49
C TRP A 518 -2.89 -3.38 19.82
N VAL A 519 -1.58 -3.14 19.96
CA VAL A 519 -0.69 -3.72 20.97
C VAL A 519 -0.20 -2.67 22.00
N ARG A 520 -0.44 -1.37 21.78
CA ARG A 520 0.08 -0.25 22.61
C ARG A 520 -0.95 0.86 22.90
N ARG A 521 -2.27 0.60 22.86
CA ARG A 521 -3.31 1.62 23.20
C ARG A 521 -4.45 1.03 24.03
N ASP A 522 -4.67 1.59 25.23
CA ASP A 522 -5.82 1.29 26.10
C ASP A 522 -7.12 2.01 25.68
N ASP A 523 -7.07 2.81 24.60
CA ASP A 523 -8.20 3.58 24.09
C ASP A 523 -9.00 2.79 23.03
N LEU A 524 -10.22 2.36 23.41
CA LEU A 524 -11.18 1.68 22.53
C LEU A 524 -12.16 2.65 21.85
N ASP A 525 -12.13 3.95 22.17
CA ASP A 525 -13.03 4.95 21.60
C ASP A 525 -12.69 5.25 20.14
N GLU A 526 -11.40 5.25 19.80
CA GLU A 526 -10.91 5.49 18.45
C GLU A 526 -11.36 4.39 17.44
N PRO A 527 -11.19 3.08 17.71
CA PRO A 527 -11.80 2.04 16.89
C PRO A 527 -13.33 2.16 16.79
N ALA A 528 -14.03 2.48 17.89
CA ALA A 528 -15.48 2.64 17.87
C ALA A 528 -15.92 3.83 17.00
N ARG A 529 -15.17 4.94 17.02
CA ARG A 529 -15.39 6.10 16.17
C ARG A 529 -15.20 5.76 14.69
N ARG A 530 -14.11 5.08 14.33
CA ARG A 530 -13.84 4.66 12.95
C ARG A 530 -14.90 3.69 12.41
N LEU A 531 -15.40 2.76 13.24
CA LEU A 531 -16.55 1.93 12.87
C LEU A 531 -17.80 2.76 12.54
N ARG A 532 -18.05 3.86 13.27
CA ARG A 532 -19.19 4.75 12.99
C ARG A 532 -18.99 5.59 11.74
N ASP A 533 -17.76 6.08 11.51
CA ASP A 533 -17.42 6.97 10.41
C ASP A 533 -17.31 6.22 9.07
N ASP A 534 -16.69 5.03 9.07
CA ASP A 534 -16.54 4.15 7.90
C ASP A 534 -16.72 2.66 8.25
N PRO A 535 -17.98 2.18 8.33
CA PRO A 535 -18.26 0.78 8.61
C PRO A 535 -17.68 -0.19 7.58
N ALA A 536 -17.46 0.23 6.33
CA ALA A 536 -16.98 -0.64 5.26
C ALA A 536 -15.46 -0.82 5.34
N GLY A 537 -14.70 0.27 5.51
CA GLY A 537 -13.25 0.22 5.73
C GLY A 537 -12.88 -0.50 7.03
N PHE A 538 -13.67 -0.32 8.09
CA PHE A 538 -13.43 -0.99 9.37
C PHE A 538 -13.54 -2.52 9.32
N ARG A 539 -14.28 -3.10 8.36
CA ARG A 539 -14.37 -4.57 8.21
C ARG A 539 -13.02 -5.20 7.91
N ASP A 540 -12.19 -4.57 7.07
CA ASP A 540 -10.88 -5.09 6.71
C ASP A 540 -9.90 -5.00 7.89
N GLU A 541 -9.98 -3.92 8.67
CA GLU A 541 -9.22 -3.78 9.91
C GLU A 541 -9.58 -4.88 10.91
N LEU A 542 -10.86 -5.18 11.05
CA LEU A 542 -11.36 -6.21 11.95
C LEU A 542 -10.93 -7.62 11.51
N ASP A 543 -10.97 -7.91 10.20
CA ASP A 543 -10.47 -9.15 9.63
C ASP A 543 -8.97 -9.33 9.93
N TRP A 544 -8.17 -8.27 9.78
CA TRP A 544 -6.74 -8.29 10.08
C TRP A 544 -6.44 -8.43 11.58
N PHE A 545 -7.19 -7.73 12.44
CA PHE A 545 -7.11 -7.86 13.89
C PHE A 545 -7.31 -9.31 14.33
N VAL A 546 -8.36 -9.95 13.84
CA VAL A 546 -8.68 -11.34 14.19
C VAL A 546 -7.59 -12.31 13.74
N ARG A 547 -7.03 -12.13 12.53
CA ARG A 547 -5.92 -12.97 12.03
C ARG A 547 -4.66 -12.89 12.90
N THR A 548 -4.46 -11.78 13.60
CA THR A 548 -3.26 -11.50 14.40
C THR A 548 -3.51 -11.58 15.91
N VAL A 549 -4.71 -11.97 16.34
CA VAL A 549 -5.11 -11.97 17.75
C VAL A 549 -4.25 -12.92 18.61
N THR A 550 -3.68 -13.95 18.01
CA THR A 550 -2.82 -14.93 18.69
C THR A 550 -1.33 -14.60 18.61
N TYR A 551 -0.93 -13.60 17.81
CA TYR A 551 0.48 -13.27 17.58
C TYR A 551 1.16 -12.71 18.84
N TYR A 552 0.47 -11.83 19.57
CA TYR A 552 0.93 -11.30 20.87
C TYR A 552 0.06 -11.80 22.02
N ALA A 553 0.66 -11.90 23.22
CA ALA A 553 -0.06 -12.25 24.44
C ALA A 553 -1.15 -11.21 24.76
N SER A 554 -0.81 -9.93 24.64
CA SER A 554 -1.67 -8.77 24.89
C SER A 554 -2.92 -8.71 23.99
N ASN A 555 -2.84 -9.21 22.74
CA ASN A 555 -3.95 -9.13 21.79
C ASN A 555 -5.19 -9.93 22.23
N ALA A 556 -5.03 -11.07 22.92
CA ALA A 556 -6.18 -11.84 23.41
C ALA A 556 -6.85 -11.16 24.61
N THR A 557 -6.07 -10.53 25.48
CA THR A 557 -6.59 -9.70 26.58
C THR A 557 -7.30 -8.48 26.01
N TYR A 558 -6.76 -7.88 24.95
CA TYR A 558 -7.38 -6.79 24.22
C TYR A 558 -8.69 -7.21 23.55
N LEU A 559 -8.79 -8.42 22.97
CA LEU A 559 -10.03 -8.97 22.43
C LEU A 559 -11.17 -8.97 23.46
N GLY A 560 -10.90 -9.38 24.70
CA GLY A 560 -11.90 -9.35 25.77
C GLY A 560 -12.42 -7.94 26.07
N ARG A 561 -11.53 -6.95 26.12
CA ARG A 561 -11.90 -5.53 26.30
C ARG A 561 -12.64 -4.97 25.09
N PHE A 562 -12.17 -5.28 23.89
CA PHE A 562 -12.77 -4.92 22.60
C PHE A 562 -14.22 -5.40 22.53
N CYS A 563 -14.48 -6.66 22.86
CA CYS A 563 -15.83 -7.23 22.92
C CYS A 563 -16.70 -6.60 24.02
N GLY A 564 -16.09 -6.04 25.08
CA GLY A 564 -16.79 -5.31 26.13
C GLY A 564 -17.43 -3.99 25.65
N VAL A 565 -16.94 -3.41 24.55
CA VAL A 565 -17.58 -2.27 23.89
C VAL A 565 -18.67 -2.78 22.96
N ARG A 566 -19.93 -2.48 23.28
CA ARG A 566 -21.13 -3.04 22.60
C ARG A 566 -21.07 -2.98 21.07
N GLU A 567 -20.73 -1.82 20.50
CA GLU A 567 -20.71 -1.61 19.04
C GLU A 567 -19.63 -2.45 18.35
N LEU A 568 -18.45 -2.55 18.97
CA LEU A 568 -17.32 -3.36 18.49
C LEU A 568 -17.62 -4.86 18.62
N GLY A 569 -18.19 -5.28 19.75
CA GLY A 569 -18.64 -6.64 19.99
C GLY A 569 -19.74 -7.09 19.02
N GLU A 570 -20.73 -6.24 18.73
CA GLU A 570 -21.79 -6.50 17.74
C GLU A 570 -21.21 -6.64 16.32
N ALA A 571 -20.26 -5.77 15.93
CA ALA A 571 -19.59 -5.83 14.65
C ALA A 571 -18.78 -7.14 14.47
N LEU A 572 -18.00 -7.53 15.49
CA LEU A 572 -17.27 -8.79 15.49
C LEU A 572 -18.21 -10.00 15.47
N ALA A 573 -19.27 -10.00 16.26
CA ALA A 573 -20.27 -11.09 16.23
C ALA A 573 -20.93 -11.22 14.85
N GLY A 574 -21.14 -10.11 14.13
CA GLY A 574 -21.57 -10.10 12.74
C GLY A 574 -20.59 -10.83 11.81
N ARG A 575 -19.29 -10.51 11.92
CA ARG A 575 -18.24 -11.18 11.13
C ARG A 575 -18.10 -12.67 11.49
N VAL A 576 -18.17 -13.02 12.77
CA VAL A 576 -18.13 -14.42 13.21
C VAL A 576 -19.27 -15.21 12.58
N ARG A 577 -20.51 -14.69 12.56
CA ARG A 577 -21.64 -15.35 11.87
C ARG A 577 -21.40 -15.52 10.38
N GLU A 578 -20.77 -14.56 9.72
CA GLU A 578 -20.44 -14.66 8.30
C GLU A 578 -19.38 -15.75 8.06
N TRP A 579 -18.32 -15.81 8.88
CA TRP A 579 -17.29 -16.84 8.78
C TRP A 579 -17.81 -18.23 9.14
N THR A 580 -18.68 -18.37 10.14
CA THR A 580 -19.31 -19.66 10.47
C THR A 580 -20.25 -20.12 9.36
N ALA A 581 -20.99 -19.22 8.73
CA ALA A 581 -21.75 -19.55 7.51
C ALA A 581 -20.84 -19.99 6.35
N GLN A 582 -19.66 -19.37 6.19
CA GLN A 582 -18.69 -19.78 5.16
C GLN A 582 -18.09 -21.16 5.43
N VAL A 583 -17.68 -21.48 6.66
CA VAL A 583 -17.08 -22.80 6.97
C VAL A 583 -18.10 -23.93 6.83
N SER A 584 -19.39 -23.64 7.05
CA SER A 584 -20.51 -24.57 6.85
C SER A 584 -21.12 -24.54 5.45
N ALA A 585 -20.56 -23.76 4.52
CA ALA A 585 -21.11 -23.65 3.16
C ALA A 585 -21.04 -24.95 2.35
N GLY A 586 -20.18 -25.91 2.75
CA GLY A 586 -20.05 -27.20 2.08
C GLY A 586 -18.97 -27.25 0.99
N ASP A 587 -18.26 -26.15 0.73
CA ASP A 587 -17.27 -26.02 -0.33
C ASP A 587 -15.90 -25.55 0.17
N LEU A 588 -14.89 -25.67 -0.70
CA LEU A 588 -13.50 -25.43 -0.32
C LEU A 588 -13.21 -23.95 -0.08
N LEU A 589 -13.80 -23.09 -0.91
CA LEU A 589 -13.62 -21.65 -0.79
C LEU A 589 -14.14 -21.12 0.56
N GLY A 590 -15.19 -21.74 1.11
CA GLY A 590 -15.75 -21.36 2.41
C GLY A 590 -14.76 -21.60 3.54
N LEU A 591 -14.07 -22.73 3.49
CA LEU A 591 -12.98 -23.07 4.41
C LEU A 591 -11.81 -22.10 4.26
N GLU A 592 -11.37 -21.81 3.03
CA GLU A 592 -10.27 -20.88 2.73
C GLU A 592 -10.53 -19.47 3.30
N ILE A 593 -11.77 -18.99 3.21
CA ILE A 593 -12.17 -17.68 3.74
C ILE A 593 -12.25 -17.70 5.27
N ALA A 594 -12.86 -18.73 5.84
CA ALA A 594 -13.25 -18.72 7.26
C ALA A 594 -12.12 -19.13 8.21
N LEU A 595 -11.34 -20.16 7.88
CA LEU A 595 -10.36 -20.77 8.80
C LEU A 595 -9.28 -19.78 9.30
N PRO A 596 -8.73 -18.87 8.46
CA PRO A 596 -7.76 -17.88 8.94
C PRO A 596 -8.29 -16.94 10.03
N HIS A 597 -9.60 -16.89 10.25
CA HIS A 597 -10.23 -16.05 11.26
C HIS A 597 -10.76 -16.88 12.44
N LEU A 598 -11.46 -17.99 12.15
CA LEU A 598 -12.06 -18.82 13.19
C LEU A 598 -11.01 -19.57 14.04
N VAL A 599 -9.90 -20.02 13.43
CA VAL A 599 -8.84 -20.73 14.17
C VAL A 599 -8.17 -19.81 15.21
N PRO A 600 -7.71 -18.58 14.88
CA PRO A 600 -7.18 -17.67 15.88
C PRO A 600 -8.17 -17.31 16.99
N LEU A 601 -9.45 -17.12 16.68
CA LEU A 601 -10.48 -16.86 17.71
C LEU A 601 -10.67 -18.04 18.65
N ALA A 602 -10.69 -19.25 18.11
CA ALA A 602 -10.77 -20.47 18.90
C ALA A 602 -9.50 -20.68 19.74
N ASP A 603 -8.34 -20.33 19.20
CA ASP A 603 -7.06 -20.33 19.92
C ASP A 603 -6.99 -19.29 21.04
N ALA A 604 -7.69 -18.16 20.90
CA ALA A 604 -7.84 -17.15 21.92
C ALA A 604 -8.94 -17.48 22.96
N GLY A 605 -9.58 -18.65 22.86
CA GLY A 605 -10.58 -19.14 23.82
C GLY A 605 -11.95 -18.47 23.71
N HIS A 606 -12.27 -17.83 22.58
CA HIS A 606 -13.55 -17.14 22.34
C HIS A 606 -13.90 -16.05 23.35
N THR A 607 -12.90 -15.49 24.05
CA THR A 607 -13.12 -14.52 25.13
C THR A 607 -13.96 -13.33 24.66
N GLY A 608 -15.11 -13.10 25.30
CA GLY A 608 -16.04 -12.00 24.96
C GLY A 608 -16.91 -12.25 23.71
N ILE A 609 -16.78 -13.39 23.05
CA ILE A 609 -17.62 -13.80 21.92
C ILE A 609 -18.69 -14.75 22.44
N ASP A 610 -19.92 -14.61 21.94
CA ASP A 610 -21.03 -15.51 22.27
C ASP A 610 -20.66 -16.97 21.96
N PRO A 611 -20.59 -17.87 22.96
CA PRO A 611 -20.29 -19.28 22.74
C PRO A 611 -21.28 -19.97 21.80
N ASP A 612 -22.54 -19.52 21.76
CA ASP A 612 -23.56 -20.07 20.87
C ASP A 612 -23.27 -19.78 19.39
N ALA A 613 -22.38 -18.82 19.08
CA ALA A 613 -21.95 -18.53 17.71
C ALA A 613 -21.23 -19.72 17.04
N PHE A 614 -20.70 -20.65 17.83
CA PHE A 614 -20.01 -21.85 17.35
C PHE A 614 -20.83 -23.14 17.57
N ALA A 615 -22.00 -23.05 18.20
CA ALA A 615 -22.82 -24.21 18.51
C ALA A 615 -23.38 -24.85 17.23
N GLY A 616 -23.21 -26.17 17.09
CA GLY A 616 -23.72 -26.91 15.95
C GLY A 616 -23.01 -26.62 14.62
N LEU A 617 -21.82 -26.02 14.67
CA LEU A 617 -21.03 -25.70 13.48
C LEU A 617 -20.65 -26.97 12.72
N ASP A 618 -21.08 -27.07 11.46
CA ASP A 618 -20.64 -28.13 10.55
C ASP A 618 -19.38 -27.67 9.81
N ILE A 619 -18.24 -28.24 10.18
CA ILE A 619 -16.95 -27.96 9.51
C ILE A 619 -16.75 -29.02 8.45
N SER A 620 -16.90 -28.65 7.17
CA SER A 620 -16.73 -29.58 6.06
C SER A 620 -15.35 -30.25 6.08
N ASP A 621 -15.29 -31.57 5.92
CA ASP A 621 -14.03 -32.30 5.69
C ASP A 621 -13.50 -31.96 4.29
N PRO A 622 -12.31 -31.36 4.14
CA PRO A 622 -11.73 -31.04 2.84
C PRO A 622 -11.65 -32.23 1.88
N VAL A 623 -11.46 -33.46 2.40
CA VAL A 623 -11.45 -34.68 1.57
C VAL A 623 -12.84 -34.94 0.99
N ASP A 624 -13.89 -34.79 1.79
CA ASP A 624 -15.28 -34.94 1.34
C ASP A 624 -15.72 -33.81 0.41
N VAL A 625 -15.16 -32.61 0.55
CA VAL A 625 -15.36 -31.50 -0.39
C VAL A 625 -14.74 -31.83 -1.74
N VAL A 626 -13.48 -32.28 -1.80
CA VAL A 626 -12.83 -32.73 -3.04
C VAL A 626 -13.62 -33.86 -3.69
N TYR A 627 -13.98 -34.87 -2.89
CA TYR A 627 -14.76 -36.01 -3.35
C TYR A 627 -16.09 -35.58 -3.99
N ARG A 628 -16.87 -34.72 -3.32
CA ARG A 628 -18.16 -34.21 -3.82
C ARG A 628 -17.99 -33.31 -5.04
N ALA A 629 -17.01 -32.41 -5.05
CA ALA A 629 -16.75 -31.50 -6.18
C ALA A 629 -16.38 -32.27 -7.45
N LEU A 630 -15.43 -33.22 -7.37
CA LEU A 630 -15.04 -34.04 -8.51
C LEU A 630 -16.20 -34.89 -9.02
N ARG A 631 -17.05 -35.41 -8.12
CA ARG A 631 -18.21 -36.24 -8.50
C ARG A 631 -19.42 -35.45 -9.01
N THR A 632 -19.53 -34.18 -8.68
CA THR A 632 -20.63 -33.29 -9.13
C THR A 632 -20.31 -32.67 -10.48
N GLY A 633 -19.11 -32.12 -10.63
CA GLY A 633 -18.68 -31.45 -11.86
C GLY A 633 -17.82 -30.23 -11.58
N LEU A 634 -16.71 -30.10 -12.32
CA LEU A 634 -15.89 -28.90 -12.35
C LEU A 634 -16.17 -28.05 -13.59
N PRO A 635 -16.06 -26.70 -13.51
CA PRO A 635 -16.20 -25.83 -14.69
C PRO A 635 -15.30 -26.23 -15.86
N GLU A 636 -14.08 -26.71 -15.57
CA GLU A 636 -13.08 -27.08 -16.57
C GLU A 636 -13.38 -28.39 -17.31
N GLU A 637 -14.43 -29.12 -16.90
CA GLU A 637 -14.98 -30.22 -17.71
C GLU A 637 -15.71 -29.72 -18.95
N LEU A 638 -16.04 -28.43 -18.98
CA LEU A 638 -16.72 -27.76 -20.08
C LEU A 638 -15.75 -26.78 -20.77
N ALA A 639 -15.69 -26.86 -22.10
CA ALA A 639 -14.88 -25.98 -22.91
C ALA A 639 -15.47 -24.56 -22.87
N PRO A 640 -14.65 -23.51 -22.62
CA PRO A 640 -15.12 -22.14 -22.61
C PRO A 640 -15.57 -21.76 -24.02
N PRO A 641 -16.55 -20.85 -24.14
CA PRO A 641 -17.05 -20.44 -25.45
C PRO A 641 -15.98 -19.72 -26.29
N VAL A 642 -15.01 -19.08 -25.64
CA VAL A 642 -13.86 -18.44 -26.27
C VAL A 642 -12.58 -18.85 -25.54
N ALA A 643 -11.57 -19.27 -26.32
CA ALA A 643 -10.26 -19.63 -25.79
C ALA A 643 -9.50 -18.38 -25.29
N PRO A 644 -8.74 -18.48 -24.20
CA PRO A 644 -7.91 -17.39 -23.71
C PRO A 644 -6.87 -16.98 -24.76
N ARG A 645 -6.52 -15.69 -24.78
CA ARG A 645 -5.51 -15.12 -25.70
C ARG A 645 -4.55 -14.25 -24.90
N PRO A 646 -3.26 -14.19 -25.26
CA PRO A 646 -2.32 -13.30 -24.59
C PRO A 646 -2.69 -11.83 -24.82
N GLY A 647 -2.65 -11.00 -23.78
CA GLY A 647 -2.84 -9.55 -23.88
C GLY A 647 -3.74 -8.97 -22.78
N LYS A 648 -3.66 -7.66 -22.58
CA LYS A 648 -4.37 -6.94 -21.49
C LYS A 648 -5.84 -6.59 -21.79
N ALA A 649 -6.42 -7.13 -22.87
CA ALA A 649 -7.78 -6.78 -23.25
C ALA A 649 -8.80 -7.41 -22.29
N ARG A 650 -9.96 -6.74 -22.13
CA ARG A 650 -11.08 -7.29 -21.38
C ARG A 650 -12.09 -7.92 -22.34
N VAL A 651 -12.66 -9.05 -21.93
CA VAL A 651 -13.76 -9.74 -22.59
C VAL A 651 -15.04 -9.44 -21.84
N VAL A 652 -16.09 -9.05 -22.55
CA VAL A 652 -17.44 -8.87 -22.00
C VAL A 652 -18.35 -9.93 -22.58
N ALA A 653 -19.04 -10.69 -21.73
CA ALA A 653 -19.99 -11.72 -22.14
C ALA A 653 -21.39 -11.40 -21.64
N THR A 654 -22.32 -11.16 -22.56
CA THR A 654 -23.71 -10.82 -22.25
C THR A 654 -24.64 -11.82 -22.94
N GLN A 655 -25.55 -12.42 -22.18
CA GLN A 655 -26.58 -13.30 -22.73
C GLN A 655 -27.90 -12.55 -22.88
N HIS A 656 -28.55 -12.72 -24.03
CA HIS A 656 -29.95 -12.39 -24.22
C HIS A 656 -30.65 -13.60 -24.84
N LEU A 657 -31.58 -14.20 -24.08
CA LEU A 657 -32.27 -15.43 -24.45
C LEU A 657 -31.25 -16.53 -24.83
N ASP A 658 -31.35 -17.05 -26.05
CA ASP A 658 -30.51 -18.11 -26.59
C ASP A 658 -29.26 -17.58 -27.32
N LEU A 659 -28.92 -16.30 -27.14
CA LEU A 659 -27.79 -15.65 -27.79
C LEU A 659 -26.75 -15.18 -26.77
N LEU A 660 -25.51 -15.62 -26.90
CA LEU A 660 -24.36 -15.13 -26.14
C LEU A 660 -23.54 -14.18 -27.00
N THR A 661 -23.49 -12.92 -26.60
CA THR A 661 -22.64 -11.90 -27.21
C THR A 661 -21.32 -11.83 -26.45
N VAL A 662 -20.20 -12.11 -27.12
CA VAL A 662 -18.84 -12.00 -26.57
C VAL A 662 -18.10 -10.87 -27.27
N ALA A 663 -17.72 -9.84 -26.52
CA ALA A 663 -17.03 -8.67 -27.04
C ALA A 663 -15.60 -8.52 -26.49
N ILE A 664 -14.66 -8.17 -27.37
CA ILE A 664 -13.24 -7.94 -27.08
C ILE A 664 -12.85 -6.61 -27.74
N GLY A 665 -12.72 -5.55 -26.93
CA GLY A 665 -12.68 -4.19 -27.47
C GLY A 665 -13.92 -3.94 -28.33
N SER A 666 -13.76 -3.43 -29.56
CA SER A 666 -14.86 -3.24 -30.50
C SER A 666 -15.24 -4.49 -31.29
N SER A 667 -14.51 -5.60 -31.19
CA SER A 667 -14.85 -6.83 -31.92
C SER A 667 -15.89 -7.63 -31.16
N VAL A 668 -16.88 -8.19 -31.85
CA VAL A 668 -17.94 -9.01 -31.25
C VAL A 668 -18.17 -10.30 -32.02
N GLU A 669 -18.41 -11.37 -31.27
CA GLU A 669 -18.89 -12.66 -31.76
C GLU A 669 -20.18 -13.02 -31.03
N VAL A 670 -21.24 -13.32 -31.79
CA VAL A 670 -22.54 -13.74 -31.23
C VAL A 670 -22.71 -15.22 -31.49
N HIS A 671 -22.86 -15.99 -30.43
CA HIS A 671 -23.12 -17.42 -30.46
C HIS A 671 -24.60 -17.68 -30.21
N GLY A 672 -25.21 -18.51 -31.06
CA GLY A 672 -26.54 -19.08 -30.88
C GLY A 672 -26.48 -20.60 -30.68
N PRO A 673 -27.64 -21.29 -30.65
CA PRO A 673 -27.72 -22.74 -30.43
C PRO A 673 -26.92 -23.57 -31.45
N ASP A 674 -26.89 -23.13 -32.71
CA ASP A 674 -26.28 -23.86 -33.83
C ASP A 674 -24.84 -23.38 -34.14
N GLY A 675 -24.24 -22.57 -33.27
CA GLY A 675 -22.90 -22.00 -33.45
C GLY A 675 -22.91 -20.49 -33.62
N VAL A 676 -21.97 -19.95 -34.40
CA VAL A 676 -21.74 -18.50 -34.49
C VAL A 676 -22.71 -17.88 -35.48
N VAL A 677 -23.56 -16.98 -34.97
CA VAL A 677 -24.62 -16.30 -35.74
C VAL A 677 -24.11 -15.00 -36.34
N HIS A 678 -23.22 -14.28 -35.64
CA HIS A 678 -22.68 -13.00 -36.11
C HIS A 678 -21.21 -12.80 -35.71
N ARG A 679 -20.43 -12.16 -36.59
CA ARG A 679 -19.10 -11.62 -36.28
C ARG A 679 -18.98 -10.22 -36.88
N GLY A 680 -18.53 -9.26 -36.08
CA GLY A 680 -18.47 -7.88 -36.53
C GLY A 680 -17.75 -6.96 -35.57
N LYS A 681 -17.91 -5.66 -35.81
CA LYS A 681 -17.46 -4.61 -34.89
C LYS A 681 -18.66 -3.82 -34.38
N VAL A 682 -18.65 -3.51 -33.10
CA VAL A 682 -19.68 -2.72 -32.41
C VAL A 682 -19.03 -1.68 -31.52
N ALA A 683 -19.68 -0.53 -31.38
CA ALA A 683 -19.35 0.44 -30.36
C ALA A 683 -19.58 -0.18 -28.97
N SER A 684 -18.53 -0.51 -28.24
CA SER A 684 -18.60 -1.18 -26.92
C SER A 684 -18.11 -0.32 -25.76
N ALA A 685 -17.50 0.85 -26.04
CA ALA A 685 -16.93 1.75 -25.04
C ALA A 685 -17.95 2.26 -23.99
N ALA A 686 -19.24 2.12 -24.27
CA ALA A 686 -20.35 2.65 -23.47
C ALA A 686 -20.97 1.66 -22.47
N GLY A 687 -20.54 0.39 -22.43
CA GLY A 687 -21.13 -0.61 -21.54
C GLY A 687 -21.06 -2.05 -22.05
N ARG A 688 -22.07 -2.85 -21.74
CA ARG A 688 -22.15 -4.27 -22.12
C ARG A 688 -22.89 -4.43 -23.45
N PRO A 689 -22.20 -4.76 -24.56
CA PRO A 689 -22.88 -5.01 -25.83
C PRO A 689 -23.65 -6.33 -25.78
N TRP A 690 -24.81 -6.37 -26.44
CA TRP A 690 -25.62 -7.58 -26.63
C TRP A 690 -26.45 -7.50 -27.93
N TYR A 691 -26.80 -8.67 -28.46
CA TYR A 691 -27.59 -8.83 -29.69
C TYR A 691 -28.94 -9.46 -29.35
N ASP A 692 -30.04 -8.88 -29.84
CA ASP A 692 -31.39 -9.38 -29.58
C ASP A 692 -31.91 -10.38 -30.63
N GLY A 693 -31.14 -10.59 -31.71
CA GLY A 693 -31.55 -11.37 -32.88
C GLY A 693 -31.67 -10.55 -34.16
N GLU A 694 -31.86 -9.23 -34.05
CA GLU A 694 -32.04 -8.29 -35.16
C GLU A 694 -31.06 -7.12 -35.12
N SER A 695 -30.82 -6.56 -33.94
CA SER A 695 -30.02 -5.35 -33.71
C SER A 695 -29.06 -5.51 -32.53
N PHE A 696 -27.98 -4.73 -32.56
CA PHE A 696 -27.05 -4.62 -31.45
C PHE A 696 -27.46 -3.48 -30.51
N TYR A 697 -27.30 -3.72 -29.21
CA TYR A 697 -27.52 -2.76 -28.15
C TYR A 697 -26.33 -2.74 -27.21
N VAL A 698 -26.16 -1.64 -26.48
CA VAL A 698 -25.22 -1.53 -25.37
C VAL A 698 -25.99 -1.12 -24.13
N SER A 699 -25.84 -1.91 -23.06
CA SER A 699 -26.53 -1.66 -21.80
C SER A 699 -25.56 -1.44 -20.65
N SER A 700 -25.88 -0.47 -19.81
CA SER A 700 -25.16 -0.16 -18.56
C SER A 700 -26.16 0.04 -17.42
N SER A 701 -25.70 -0.09 -16.19
CA SER A 701 -26.50 0.12 -15.00
C SER A 701 -25.73 0.97 -14.02
N ASP A 702 -26.38 1.99 -13.46
CA ASP A 702 -25.86 2.74 -12.33
C ASP A 702 -26.05 1.90 -11.05
N VAL A 703 -24.95 1.60 -10.37
CA VAL A 703 -24.92 0.76 -9.18
C VAL A 703 -25.66 1.41 -8.01
N SER A 704 -25.57 2.74 -7.89
CA SER A 704 -26.14 3.50 -6.78
C SER A 704 -27.66 3.63 -6.89
N THR A 705 -28.16 4.03 -8.06
CA THR A 705 -29.58 4.26 -8.32
C THR A 705 -30.31 3.00 -8.78
N GLY A 706 -29.58 2.02 -9.33
CA GLY A 706 -30.16 0.84 -9.97
C GLY A 706 -30.80 1.14 -11.33
N THR A 707 -30.58 2.33 -11.89
CA THR A 707 -31.17 2.74 -13.18
C THR A 707 -30.51 1.99 -14.33
N ARG A 708 -31.34 1.45 -15.23
CA ARG A 708 -30.92 0.70 -16.41
C ARG A 708 -30.91 1.60 -17.63
N ARG A 709 -29.87 1.50 -18.45
CA ARG A 709 -29.67 2.32 -19.64
C ARG A 709 -29.36 1.42 -20.80
N THR A 710 -30.03 1.65 -21.93
CA THR A 710 -29.82 0.90 -23.17
C THR A 710 -29.77 1.86 -24.34
N LEU A 711 -28.71 1.74 -25.14
CA LEU A 711 -28.49 2.49 -26.38
C LEU A 711 -28.44 1.53 -27.56
N ARG A 712 -28.94 1.96 -28.72
CA ARG A 712 -28.87 1.18 -29.96
C ARG A 712 -27.51 1.39 -30.61
N VAL A 713 -26.88 0.30 -31.04
CA VAL A 713 -25.65 0.35 -31.82
C VAL A 713 -26.00 0.57 -33.28
N VAL A 714 -25.40 1.59 -33.88
CA VAL A 714 -25.59 1.89 -35.30
C VAL A 714 -24.48 1.26 -36.13
N ASN A 715 -23.23 1.38 -35.67
CA ASN A 715 -22.05 0.76 -36.27
C ASN A 715 -20.91 0.61 -35.23
N ALA A 716 -19.68 0.43 -35.70
CA ALA A 716 -18.50 0.22 -34.84
C ALA A 716 -18.11 1.44 -33.98
N GLU A 717 -18.55 2.64 -34.36
CA GLU A 717 -18.12 3.91 -33.75
C GLU A 717 -19.32 4.75 -33.24
N GLU A 718 -20.52 4.48 -33.73
CA GLU A 718 -21.72 5.28 -33.44
C GLU A 718 -22.79 4.52 -32.66
N LEU A 719 -23.39 5.24 -31.71
CA LEU A 719 -24.56 4.84 -30.93
C LEU A 719 -25.72 5.81 -31.22
N ALA A 720 -26.95 5.39 -30.92
CA ALA A 720 -28.12 6.25 -30.95
C ALA A 720 -28.98 6.03 -29.70
N TYR A 721 -29.53 7.13 -29.16
CA TYR A 721 -30.62 7.05 -28.21
C TYR A 721 -31.91 6.73 -28.98
N ASP A 722 -32.57 5.63 -28.60
CA ASP A 722 -33.80 5.15 -29.20
C ASP A 722 -34.86 5.00 -28.11
N PRO A 723 -35.88 5.88 -28.06
CA PRO A 723 -36.93 5.82 -27.05
C PRO A 723 -37.69 4.49 -27.02
N GLU A 724 -37.78 3.76 -28.13
CA GLU A 724 -38.45 2.45 -28.19
C GLU A 724 -37.57 1.34 -27.61
N ALA A 725 -36.25 1.51 -27.62
CA ALA A 725 -35.29 0.56 -27.09
C ALA A 725 -34.90 0.82 -25.62
N ARG A 726 -35.33 1.94 -25.02
CA ARG A 726 -34.89 2.38 -23.68
C ARG A 726 -35.15 1.37 -22.57
N ASP A 727 -36.25 0.61 -22.69
CA ASP A 727 -36.69 -0.38 -21.70
C ASP A 727 -36.18 -1.80 -22.02
N ARG A 728 -35.46 -1.96 -23.14
CA ARG A 728 -34.85 -3.25 -23.52
C ARG A 728 -33.67 -3.56 -22.61
N TRP A 729 -33.53 -4.82 -22.24
CA TRP A 729 -32.44 -5.29 -21.38
C TRP A 729 -32.05 -6.73 -21.77
N PRO A 730 -30.76 -7.11 -21.64
CA PRO A 730 -30.37 -8.49 -21.83
C PRO A 730 -31.11 -9.41 -20.84
N ASP A 731 -31.65 -10.51 -21.34
CA ASP A 731 -32.39 -11.49 -20.55
C ASP A 731 -31.56 -12.76 -20.42
N ALA A 732 -31.16 -13.10 -19.20
CA ALA A 732 -30.31 -14.26 -18.92
C ALA A 732 -30.85 -14.99 -17.69
N PRO A 733 -31.10 -16.31 -17.79
CA PRO A 733 -31.43 -17.12 -16.62
C PRO A 733 -30.34 -17.03 -15.56
N SER A 734 -30.72 -16.71 -14.32
CA SER A 734 -29.82 -16.68 -13.16
C SER A 734 -29.61 -18.07 -12.54
N SER A 735 -30.38 -19.08 -12.96
CA SER A 735 -30.27 -20.47 -12.49
C SER A 735 -30.62 -21.41 -13.64
N VAL A 736 -29.81 -22.46 -13.85
CA VAL A 736 -30.05 -23.51 -14.84
C VAL A 736 -29.58 -24.87 -14.33
N GLU A 737 -30.03 -25.93 -14.97
CA GLU A 737 -29.56 -27.29 -14.74
C GLU A 737 -28.54 -27.70 -15.81
N VAL A 738 -27.41 -28.26 -15.37
CA VAL A 738 -26.29 -28.67 -16.23
C VAL A 738 -25.94 -30.12 -15.92
N THR A 739 -25.97 -30.98 -16.93
CA THR A 739 -25.51 -32.37 -16.81
C THR A 739 -24.05 -32.46 -17.24
N PHE A 740 -23.14 -32.55 -16.27
CA PHE A 740 -21.72 -32.81 -16.54
C PHE A 740 -21.53 -34.19 -17.18
N PRO A 741 -20.48 -34.40 -18.00
CA PRO A 741 -20.31 -35.65 -18.73
C PRO A 741 -20.24 -36.86 -17.78
N GLY A 742 -21.11 -37.84 -18.02
CA GLY A 742 -21.23 -39.06 -17.22
C GLY A 742 -22.05 -38.93 -15.93
N ALA A 743 -22.56 -37.74 -15.59
CA ALA A 743 -23.45 -37.58 -14.44
C ALA A 743 -24.82 -38.19 -14.71
N ALA A 744 -25.40 -38.85 -13.70
CA ALA A 744 -26.73 -39.45 -13.80
C ALA A 744 -27.86 -38.42 -13.62
N GLU A 745 -27.60 -37.36 -12.87
CA GLU A 745 -28.53 -36.28 -12.54
C GLU A 745 -27.85 -34.93 -12.79
N PRO A 746 -28.60 -33.88 -13.17
CA PRO A 746 -28.05 -32.56 -13.40
C PRO A 746 -27.66 -31.85 -12.09
N ALA A 747 -26.62 -31.02 -12.17
CA ALA A 747 -26.25 -30.07 -11.13
C ALA A 747 -26.90 -28.70 -11.42
N SER A 748 -27.27 -27.98 -10.37
CA SER A 748 -27.81 -26.63 -10.49
C SER A 748 -26.67 -25.61 -10.54
N VAL A 749 -26.64 -24.78 -11.57
CA VAL A 749 -25.69 -23.67 -11.74
C VAL A 749 -26.44 -22.36 -11.54
N ARG A 750 -26.11 -21.62 -10.48
CA ARG A 750 -26.86 -20.43 -10.05
C ARG A 750 -25.95 -19.24 -9.81
N LEU A 751 -26.29 -18.08 -10.38
CA LEU A 751 -25.66 -16.82 -10.03
C LEU A 751 -26.24 -16.29 -8.72
N HIS A 752 -25.35 -16.08 -7.75
CA HIS A 752 -25.64 -15.42 -6.48
C HIS A 752 -24.56 -14.37 -6.21
N GLY A 753 -24.93 -13.09 -6.25
CA GLY A 753 -23.96 -11.99 -6.23
C GLY A 753 -23.02 -12.05 -7.45
N ALA A 754 -21.71 -11.95 -7.19
CA ALA A 754 -20.67 -12.10 -8.21
C ALA A 754 -20.10 -13.53 -8.29
N MET A 755 -20.84 -14.53 -7.80
CA MET A 755 -20.40 -15.92 -7.77
C MET A 755 -21.42 -16.81 -8.49
N ILE A 756 -20.92 -17.71 -9.33
CA ILE A 756 -21.69 -18.85 -9.81
C ILE A 756 -21.50 -20.00 -8.83
N HIS A 757 -22.59 -20.46 -8.24
CA HIS A 757 -22.68 -21.59 -7.34
C HIS A 757 -23.01 -22.84 -8.16
N ILE A 758 -22.24 -23.91 -7.96
CA ILE A 758 -22.52 -25.24 -8.51
C ILE A 758 -23.04 -26.09 -7.35
N ILE A 759 -24.28 -26.54 -7.48
CA ILE A 759 -25.01 -27.29 -6.45
C ILE A 759 -25.27 -28.68 -6.98
N ALA A 760 -24.84 -29.70 -6.24
CA ALA A 760 -25.05 -31.10 -6.57
C ALA A 760 -26.55 -31.47 -6.52
N PRO A 761 -26.95 -32.60 -7.14
CA PRO A 761 -28.35 -33.06 -7.14
C PRO A 761 -28.93 -33.27 -5.72
N ASP A 762 -28.09 -33.58 -4.73
CA ASP A 762 -28.48 -33.72 -3.33
C ASP A 762 -28.67 -32.38 -2.60
N GLY A 763 -28.47 -31.25 -3.29
CA GLY A 763 -28.59 -29.90 -2.75
C GLY A 763 -27.30 -29.35 -2.13
N SER A 764 -26.21 -30.10 -2.09
CA SER A 764 -24.94 -29.63 -1.52
C SER A 764 -24.20 -28.67 -2.47
N LEU A 765 -23.70 -27.55 -1.94
CA LEU A 765 -22.84 -26.64 -2.68
C LEU A 765 -21.45 -27.27 -2.83
N THR A 766 -20.96 -27.43 -4.06
CA THR A 766 -19.69 -28.12 -4.32
C THR A 766 -18.59 -27.23 -4.89
N ALA A 767 -18.97 -26.12 -5.53
CA ALA A 767 -18.01 -25.15 -6.03
C ALA A 767 -18.63 -23.76 -6.18
N ARG A 768 -17.77 -22.74 -6.09
CA ARG A 768 -18.10 -21.34 -6.39
C ARG A 768 -17.08 -20.75 -7.36
N VAL A 769 -17.57 -20.08 -8.42
CA VAL A 769 -16.75 -19.49 -9.49
C VAL A 769 -16.99 -17.99 -9.57
N ARG A 770 -15.92 -17.18 -9.60
CA ARG A 770 -15.97 -15.71 -9.54
C ARG A 770 -16.42 -15.07 -10.87
N TYR A 771 -17.72 -14.84 -11.01
CA TYR A 771 -18.34 -14.30 -12.21
C TYR A 771 -18.24 -12.78 -12.27
N ARG A 772 -17.62 -12.29 -13.35
CA ARG A 772 -17.43 -10.88 -13.67
C ARG A 772 -18.10 -10.67 -15.05
N ASP A 773 -18.90 -9.63 -15.27
CA ASP A 773 -19.40 -9.35 -16.65
C ASP A 773 -18.25 -8.97 -17.59
N SER A 774 -17.20 -8.34 -17.05
CA SER A 774 -15.98 -7.98 -17.76
C SER A 774 -14.79 -8.74 -17.17
N GLN A 775 -14.17 -9.61 -17.96
CA GLN A 775 -13.16 -10.59 -17.56
C GLN A 775 -11.84 -10.33 -18.28
N SER A 776 -10.73 -10.82 -17.73
CA SER A 776 -9.44 -10.81 -18.46
C SER A 776 -9.53 -11.76 -19.65
N ILE A 777 -8.98 -11.38 -20.81
CA ILE A 777 -8.86 -12.28 -21.96
C ILE A 777 -7.79 -13.38 -21.77
N GLU A 778 -6.90 -13.19 -20.79
CA GLU A 778 -5.87 -14.17 -20.45
C GLU A 778 -6.43 -15.33 -19.63
N GLU A 779 -7.58 -15.12 -18.98
CA GLU A 779 -8.28 -16.16 -18.23
C GLU A 779 -9.39 -16.79 -19.10
N PRO A 780 -9.76 -18.06 -18.86
CA PRO A 780 -10.91 -18.66 -19.51
C PRO A 780 -12.21 -17.90 -19.20
N LEU A 781 -12.99 -17.60 -20.24
CA LEU A 781 -14.26 -16.89 -20.09
C LEU A 781 -15.28 -17.74 -19.33
N VAL A 782 -15.77 -17.22 -18.20
CA VAL A 782 -16.91 -17.77 -17.45
C VAL A 782 -18.20 -17.12 -17.98
N PRO A 783 -19.07 -17.84 -18.73
CA PRO A 783 -20.27 -17.23 -19.27
C PRO A 783 -21.38 -17.10 -18.21
N PRO A 784 -22.42 -16.28 -18.48
CA PRO A 784 -23.63 -16.24 -17.66
C PRO A 784 -24.23 -17.65 -17.46
N PRO A 785 -24.88 -17.95 -16.31
CA PRO A 785 -25.39 -19.29 -16.00
C PRO A 785 -26.25 -19.87 -17.12
N GLY A 786 -27.14 -19.06 -17.70
CA GLY A 786 -28.01 -19.45 -18.81
C GLY A 786 -27.31 -20.09 -20.02
N TRP A 787 -26.01 -19.89 -20.18
CA TRP A 787 -25.21 -20.45 -21.28
C TRP A 787 -24.55 -21.80 -20.96
N TRP A 788 -24.41 -22.15 -19.67
CA TRP A 788 -23.68 -23.37 -19.26
C TRP A 788 -24.19 -24.67 -19.90
N PRO A 789 -25.52 -24.90 -20.10
CA PRO A 789 -26.02 -26.10 -20.75
C PRO A 789 -25.60 -26.25 -22.22
N ARG A 790 -25.07 -25.19 -22.83
CA ARG A 790 -24.60 -25.16 -24.23
C ARG A 790 -23.09 -25.32 -24.35
N LEU A 791 -22.37 -25.40 -23.24
CA LEU A 791 -20.93 -25.61 -23.26
C LEU A 791 -20.62 -27.05 -23.68
N VAL A 792 -19.58 -27.19 -24.49
CA VAL A 792 -19.17 -28.49 -25.03
C VAL A 792 -18.27 -29.19 -24.02
N PRO A 793 -18.41 -30.49 -23.75
CA PRO A 793 -17.47 -31.23 -22.91
C PRO A 793 -16.03 -31.11 -23.42
N ALA A 794 -15.09 -30.79 -22.53
CA ALA A 794 -13.67 -30.68 -22.86
C ALA A 794 -12.97 -32.05 -22.88
N ASP A 795 -13.28 -32.91 -21.90
CA ASP A 795 -12.76 -34.28 -21.80
C ASP A 795 -13.85 -35.24 -21.34
N VAL A 796 -14.58 -35.84 -22.29
CA VAL A 796 -15.72 -36.72 -21.97
C VAL A 796 -15.27 -37.94 -21.15
N ALA A 797 -14.16 -38.58 -21.52
CA ALA A 797 -13.68 -39.80 -20.87
C ALA A 797 -13.11 -39.50 -19.47
N GLY A 798 -12.32 -38.43 -19.34
CA GLY A 798 -11.81 -37.94 -18.07
C GLY A 798 -12.94 -37.56 -17.11
N SER A 799 -13.91 -36.77 -17.58
CA SER A 799 -15.08 -36.35 -16.79
C SER A 799 -15.92 -37.54 -16.34
N GLN A 800 -16.14 -38.55 -17.19
CA GLN A 800 -16.83 -39.79 -16.81
C GLN A 800 -16.08 -40.56 -15.71
N ALA A 801 -14.75 -40.60 -15.76
CA ALA A 801 -13.96 -41.25 -14.72
C ALA A 801 -14.12 -40.59 -13.35
N LEU A 802 -14.28 -39.27 -13.29
CA LEU A 802 -14.56 -38.55 -12.03
C LEU A 802 -15.89 -38.99 -11.39
N ARG A 803 -16.90 -39.36 -12.21
CA ARG A 803 -18.19 -39.93 -11.75
C ARG A 803 -18.06 -41.31 -11.10
N GLY A 804 -16.94 -42.00 -11.32
CA GLY A 804 -16.62 -43.31 -10.72
C GLY A 804 -15.69 -43.23 -9.51
N LEU A 805 -15.19 -42.04 -9.15
CA LEU A 805 -14.21 -41.85 -8.09
C LEU A 805 -14.77 -42.25 -6.72
N THR A 806 -13.96 -42.90 -5.88
CA THR A 806 -14.30 -43.25 -4.50
C THR A 806 -13.67 -42.28 -3.50
N ARG A 807 -14.21 -42.18 -2.29
CA ARG A 807 -13.67 -41.29 -1.24
C ARG A 807 -12.20 -41.59 -0.96
N GLU A 808 -11.80 -42.85 -1.00
CA GLU A 808 -10.42 -43.30 -0.80
C GLU A 808 -9.46 -42.74 -1.84
N VAL A 809 -9.92 -42.56 -3.09
CA VAL A 809 -9.09 -41.92 -4.13
C VAL A 809 -8.90 -40.43 -3.84
N ALA A 810 -9.95 -39.73 -3.38
CA ALA A 810 -9.83 -38.33 -2.96
C ALA A 810 -8.89 -38.19 -1.75
N GLU A 811 -8.98 -39.10 -0.77
CA GLU A 811 -8.06 -39.16 0.37
C GLU A 811 -6.61 -39.33 -0.10
N GLN A 812 -6.33 -40.26 -1.02
CA GLN A 812 -4.98 -40.47 -1.55
C GLN A 812 -4.44 -39.26 -2.34
N LEU A 813 -5.29 -38.55 -3.07
CA LEU A 813 -4.91 -37.32 -3.77
C LEU A 813 -4.54 -36.21 -2.77
N VAL A 814 -5.38 -35.98 -1.75
CA VAL A 814 -5.10 -34.98 -0.71
C VAL A 814 -3.87 -35.37 0.11
N ASP A 815 -3.69 -36.65 0.42
CA ASP A 815 -2.50 -37.15 1.12
C ASP A 815 -1.22 -36.92 0.32
N ALA A 816 -1.24 -37.20 -0.99
CA ALA A 816 -0.11 -36.89 -1.88
C ALA A 816 0.17 -35.38 -1.95
N ALA A 817 -0.86 -34.54 -1.89
CA ALA A 817 -0.70 -33.10 -1.86
C ALA A 817 -0.03 -32.57 -0.59
N LEU A 818 -0.26 -33.20 0.56
CA LEU A 818 0.45 -32.88 1.81
C LEU A 818 1.95 -33.20 1.72
N HIS A 819 2.35 -34.20 0.94
CA HIS A 819 3.77 -34.53 0.70
C HIS A 819 4.48 -33.55 -0.23
N GLY A 820 3.72 -32.84 -1.08
CA GLY A 820 4.23 -31.79 -1.96
C GLY A 820 3.90 -32.00 -3.44
N PRO A 821 4.38 -31.10 -4.32
CA PRO A 821 3.97 -31.04 -5.72
C PRO A 821 4.37 -32.27 -6.54
N ALA A 822 5.54 -32.88 -6.28
CA ALA A 822 6.01 -34.04 -7.03
C ALA A 822 5.15 -35.29 -6.76
N GLU A 823 4.85 -35.59 -5.50
CA GLU A 823 3.97 -36.71 -5.12
C GLU A 823 2.53 -36.50 -5.61
N ARG A 824 2.03 -35.26 -5.52
CA ARG A 824 0.70 -34.91 -6.05
C ARG A 824 0.59 -35.16 -7.56
N ALA A 825 1.58 -34.72 -8.34
CA ALA A 825 1.62 -34.97 -9.78
C ALA A 825 1.66 -36.48 -10.10
N ALA A 826 2.51 -37.24 -9.41
CA ALA A 826 2.59 -38.70 -9.58
C ALA A 826 1.28 -39.40 -9.18
N ALA A 827 0.61 -38.94 -8.13
CA ALA A 827 -0.68 -39.46 -7.70
C ALA A 827 -1.78 -39.17 -8.74
N LEU A 828 -1.83 -37.97 -9.33
CA LEU A 828 -2.74 -37.65 -10.42
C LEU A 828 -2.50 -38.55 -11.65
N ASP A 829 -1.24 -38.83 -12.01
CA ASP A 829 -0.90 -39.69 -13.15
C ASP A 829 -1.36 -41.13 -12.91
N ARG A 830 -1.16 -41.62 -11.69
CA ARG A 830 -1.48 -43.00 -11.31
C ARG A 830 -2.98 -43.22 -11.08
N LEU A 831 -3.67 -42.28 -10.42
CA LEU A 831 -5.04 -42.45 -9.95
C LEU A 831 -6.08 -41.94 -10.96
N LEU A 832 -5.73 -40.93 -11.78
CA LEU A 832 -6.60 -40.34 -12.80
C LEU A 832 -5.94 -40.33 -14.19
N PRO A 833 -5.51 -41.49 -14.73
CA PRO A 833 -4.82 -41.57 -16.02
C PRO A 833 -5.73 -41.23 -17.21
N THR A 834 -7.05 -41.31 -17.04
CA THR A 834 -8.05 -41.02 -18.08
C THR A 834 -8.35 -39.53 -18.21
N VAL A 835 -7.91 -38.68 -17.27
CA VAL A 835 -8.06 -37.23 -17.35
C VAL A 835 -6.89 -36.66 -18.14
N THR A 836 -7.16 -36.35 -19.41
CA THR A 836 -6.15 -35.98 -20.42
C THR A 836 -6.16 -34.49 -20.75
N GLU A 837 -7.30 -33.80 -20.59
CA GLU A 837 -7.39 -32.36 -20.84
C GLU A 837 -6.54 -31.56 -19.84
N PRO A 838 -5.53 -30.79 -20.29
CA PRO A 838 -4.59 -30.11 -19.39
C PRO A 838 -5.25 -29.15 -18.40
N ARG A 839 -6.30 -28.45 -18.82
CA ARG A 839 -7.01 -27.50 -17.95
C ARG A 839 -7.80 -28.19 -16.85
N LEU A 840 -8.51 -29.27 -17.19
CA LEU A 840 -9.20 -30.08 -16.20
C LEU A 840 -8.19 -30.69 -15.21
N ARG A 841 -7.06 -31.20 -15.71
CA ARG A 841 -5.98 -31.74 -14.88
C ARG A 841 -5.41 -30.70 -13.91
N SER A 842 -5.15 -29.49 -14.40
CA SER A 842 -4.69 -28.36 -13.56
C SER A 842 -5.71 -27.97 -12.50
N ALA A 843 -7.01 -27.93 -12.86
CA ALA A 843 -8.08 -27.60 -11.92
C ALA A 843 -8.21 -28.64 -10.80
N ILE A 844 -8.01 -29.93 -11.12
CA ILE A 844 -7.97 -30.99 -10.11
C ILE A 844 -6.73 -30.83 -9.21
N ASP A 845 -5.54 -30.58 -9.79
CA ASP A 845 -4.32 -30.33 -9.01
C ASP A 845 -4.51 -29.18 -8.02
N ASP A 846 -5.06 -28.06 -8.50
CA ASP A 846 -5.34 -26.87 -7.69
C ASP A 846 -6.40 -27.11 -6.63
N LEU A 847 -7.47 -27.86 -6.93
CA LEU A 847 -8.49 -28.24 -5.96
C LEU A 847 -7.88 -29.09 -4.83
N VAL A 848 -7.07 -30.08 -5.17
CA VAL A 848 -6.44 -30.99 -4.21
C VAL A 848 -5.37 -30.26 -3.39
N ARG A 849 -4.55 -29.41 -4.01
CA ARG A 849 -3.56 -28.57 -3.33
C ARG A 849 -4.23 -27.67 -2.28
N ARG A 850 -5.28 -26.95 -2.67
CA ARG A 850 -6.02 -26.05 -1.75
C ARG A 850 -6.68 -26.83 -0.61
N ALA A 851 -7.21 -28.02 -0.89
CA ALA A 851 -7.76 -28.90 0.16
C ALA A 851 -6.71 -29.31 1.18
N ALA A 852 -5.49 -29.63 0.74
CA ALA A 852 -4.36 -29.92 1.62
C ALA A 852 -3.91 -28.71 2.45
N GLU A 853 -3.96 -27.49 1.89
CA GLU A 853 -3.61 -26.24 2.59
C GLU A 853 -4.57 -25.90 3.74
N VAL A 854 -5.88 -26.11 3.54
CA VAL A 854 -6.89 -25.80 4.58
C VAL A 854 -7.09 -26.91 5.61
N LEU A 855 -6.67 -28.13 5.30
CA LEU A 855 -6.90 -29.31 6.15
C LEU A 855 -6.35 -29.18 7.58
N PRO A 856 -5.11 -28.70 7.82
CA PRO A 856 -4.62 -28.44 9.17
C PRO A 856 -5.50 -27.46 9.97
N GLY A 857 -5.95 -26.38 9.32
CA GLY A 857 -6.83 -25.40 9.94
C GLY A 857 -8.19 -25.98 10.32
N ALA A 858 -8.79 -26.80 9.42
CA ALA A 858 -10.07 -27.47 9.68
C ALA A 858 -9.97 -28.45 10.86
N MET A 859 -8.90 -29.23 10.94
CA MET A 859 -8.67 -30.16 12.05
C MET A 859 -8.40 -29.42 13.37
N ARG A 860 -7.62 -28.34 13.35
CA ARG A 860 -7.35 -27.50 14.52
C ARG A 860 -8.62 -26.85 15.06
N LEU A 861 -9.48 -26.33 14.17
CA LEU A 861 -10.76 -25.75 14.58
C LEU A 861 -11.69 -26.81 15.19
N ARG A 862 -11.78 -28.00 14.58
CA ARG A 862 -12.57 -29.12 15.13
C ARG A 862 -12.10 -29.49 16.54
N ASP A 863 -10.80 -29.68 16.72
CA ASP A 863 -10.23 -30.01 18.04
C ASP A 863 -10.52 -28.93 19.09
N ARG A 864 -10.45 -27.65 18.69
CA ARG A 864 -10.75 -26.51 19.58
C ARG A 864 -12.20 -26.45 20.02
N LEU A 865 -13.12 -26.80 19.12
CA LEU A 865 -14.55 -26.83 19.38
C LEU A 865 -15.02 -28.17 20.00
N GLY A 866 -14.11 -29.12 20.23
CA GLY A 866 -14.46 -30.45 20.73
C GLY A 866 -15.28 -31.28 19.74
N ILE A 867 -15.16 -30.98 18.43
CA ILE A 867 -15.80 -31.73 17.35
C ILE A 867 -14.86 -32.86 16.93
N ASP A 868 -15.39 -34.08 16.79
CA ASP A 868 -14.61 -35.23 16.37
C ASP A 868 -13.95 -35.01 15.00
N ARG A 869 -12.70 -35.43 14.87
CA ARG A 869 -12.02 -35.47 13.56
C ARG A 869 -12.68 -36.54 12.66
N PRO A 870 -12.61 -36.39 11.32
CA PRO A 870 -13.11 -37.42 10.41
C PRO A 870 -12.44 -38.77 10.64
N GLU A 871 -13.20 -39.87 10.58
CA GLU A 871 -12.70 -41.23 10.84
C GLU A 871 -11.52 -41.63 9.93
N ARG A 872 -11.52 -41.12 8.69
CA ARG A 872 -10.49 -41.39 7.68
C ARG A 872 -9.81 -40.10 7.23
N ALA A 873 -9.01 -39.54 8.13
CA ALA A 873 -8.10 -38.45 7.81
C ALA A 873 -6.86 -38.97 7.03
N PRO A 874 -6.28 -38.15 6.13
CA PRO A 874 -5.02 -38.45 5.44
C PRO A 874 -3.89 -38.88 6.38
N SER A 875 -2.95 -39.68 5.88
CA SER A 875 -1.96 -40.38 6.69
C SER A 875 -1.07 -39.43 7.48
N LEU A 876 -0.63 -38.31 6.89
CA LEU A 876 0.25 -37.34 7.54
C LEU A 876 -0.43 -36.55 8.67
N ILE A 877 -1.76 -36.44 8.69
CA ILE A 877 -2.50 -35.72 9.73
C ILE A 877 -3.26 -36.66 10.68
N ARG A 878 -3.32 -37.96 10.38
CA ARG A 878 -3.96 -38.96 11.23
C ARG A 878 -3.28 -39.03 12.61
N ARG A 879 -4.08 -39.13 13.66
CA ARG A 879 -3.58 -39.40 15.02
C ARG A 879 -3.17 -40.87 15.12
N GLU A 880 -1.98 -41.16 15.61
CA GLU A 880 -1.47 -42.54 15.74
C GLU A 880 -1.73 -43.08 17.14
N SER A 881 -1.39 -42.30 18.18
CA SER A 881 -1.57 -42.67 19.60
C SER A 881 -1.52 -41.47 20.56
N GLY A 882 -1.46 -40.23 20.05
CA GLY A 882 -1.33 -39.02 20.86
C GLY A 882 -2.57 -38.66 21.69
N PRO A 883 -2.42 -37.77 22.69
CA PRO A 883 -3.53 -37.32 23.53
C PRO A 883 -4.60 -36.58 22.70
N SER A 884 -5.87 -36.67 23.12
CA SER A 884 -6.97 -35.91 22.49
C SER A 884 -6.80 -34.39 22.67
N GLY A 885 -7.41 -33.60 21.79
CA GLY A 885 -7.38 -32.13 21.81
C GLY A 885 -6.40 -31.50 20.81
N ALA A 886 -6.40 -30.18 20.73
CA ALA A 886 -5.69 -29.43 19.69
C ALA A 886 -4.17 -29.68 19.71
N ARG A 887 -3.60 -29.78 18.50
CA ARG A 887 -2.16 -29.92 18.21
C ARG A 887 -1.82 -29.09 16.96
N ASP A 888 -0.55 -28.79 16.74
CA ASP A 888 -0.09 -28.09 15.53
C ASP A 888 0.07 -29.06 14.37
N ASP A 889 -1.00 -29.25 13.60
CA ASP A 889 -1.03 -30.20 12.48
C ASP A 889 -0.03 -29.85 11.36
N ALA A 890 0.28 -28.58 11.12
CA ALA A 890 1.27 -28.18 10.11
C ALA A 890 2.66 -28.66 10.52
N THR A 891 3.00 -28.48 11.78
CA THR A 891 4.22 -29.03 12.37
C THR A 891 4.24 -30.57 12.36
N VAL A 892 3.12 -31.24 12.65
CA VAL A 892 3.04 -32.72 12.56
C VAL A 892 3.37 -33.22 11.15
N ILE A 893 2.74 -32.60 10.14
CA ILE A 893 2.96 -32.95 8.72
C ILE A 893 4.45 -32.76 8.36
N ALA A 894 5.02 -31.59 8.68
CA ALA A 894 6.42 -31.28 8.39
C ALA A 894 7.38 -32.28 9.05
N ALA A 895 7.21 -32.57 10.35
CA ALA A 895 8.05 -33.50 11.08
C ALA A 895 7.96 -34.93 10.53
N ARG A 896 6.76 -35.40 10.13
CA ARG A 896 6.57 -36.72 9.54
C ARG A 896 7.22 -36.86 8.17
N ILE A 897 7.17 -35.84 7.33
CA ILE A 897 7.85 -35.82 6.02
C ILE A 897 9.37 -35.96 6.22
N VAL A 898 9.95 -35.17 7.13
CA VAL A 898 11.39 -35.24 7.41
C VAL A 898 11.77 -36.55 8.09
N ALA A 899 10.98 -37.04 9.05
CA ALA A 899 11.18 -38.34 9.69
C ALA A 899 11.22 -39.48 8.67
N ARG A 900 10.31 -39.45 7.68
CA ARG A 900 10.25 -40.44 6.62
C ARG A 900 11.50 -40.39 5.73
N ALA A 901 11.89 -39.19 5.30
CA ALA A 901 13.08 -38.99 4.49
C ALA A 901 14.36 -39.46 5.20
N LEU A 902 14.46 -39.23 6.52
CA LEU A 902 15.55 -39.74 7.35
C LEU A 902 15.51 -41.27 7.46
N ALA A 903 14.35 -41.84 7.80
CA ALA A 903 14.19 -43.29 7.91
C ALA A 903 14.54 -44.03 6.61
N ASP A 904 14.12 -43.50 5.46
CA ASP A 904 14.43 -44.07 4.13
C ASP A 904 15.92 -43.95 3.77
N ALA A 905 16.67 -43.05 4.43
CA ALA A 905 18.10 -42.83 4.21
C ALA A 905 19.01 -43.40 5.32
N ALA A 906 18.45 -44.08 6.33
CA ALA A 906 19.11 -44.36 7.60
C ALA A 906 20.17 -45.48 7.60
N ASP A 907 20.64 -45.90 6.42
CA ASP A 907 21.72 -46.87 6.29
C ASP A 907 23.06 -46.25 6.75
N PRO A 908 23.72 -46.77 7.81
CA PRO A 908 24.94 -46.19 8.35
C PRO A 908 26.11 -46.15 7.34
N GLY A 909 26.95 -45.11 7.39
CA GLY A 909 28.14 -45.00 6.55
C GLY A 909 28.95 -43.74 6.74
N THR A 910 29.98 -43.52 5.91
CA THR A 910 30.81 -42.31 5.98
C THR A 910 29.96 -41.04 5.71
N PRO A 911 30.11 -39.96 6.50
CA PRO A 911 29.35 -38.73 6.31
C PRO A 911 29.49 -38.13 4.90
N HIS A 912 28.38 -38.00 4.19
CA HIS A 912 28.32 -37.28 2.91
C HIS A 912 26.88 -36.82 2.60
N LEU A 913 26.77 -35.73 1.83
CA LEU A 913 25.50 -35.18 1.37
C LEU A 913 24.84 -36.16 0.38
N LEU A 914 23.59 -36.54 0.66
CA LEU A 914 22.80 -37.39 -0.25
C LEU A 914 22.04 -36.53 -1.26
N ARG A 915 21.34 -35.49 -0.79
CA ARG A 915 20.58 -34.54 -1.63
C ARG A 915 20.16 -33.31 -0.85
N ALA A 916 19.87 -32.22 -1.56
CA ALA A 916 19.08 -31.12 -1.03
C ALA A 916 17.60 -31.52 -0.94
N MET A 917 16.88 -30.91 0.00
CA MET A 917 15.46 -31.13 0.24
C MET A 917 14.81 -29.80 0.65
N ALA A 918 13.75 -29.41 -0.07
CA ALA A 918 12.98 -28.23 0.28
C ALA A 918 12.37 -28.40 1.69
N LEU A 919 12.44 -27.35 2.51
CA LEU A 919 11.87 -27.34 3.85
C LEU A 919 10.35 -27.34 3.78
N PRO A 920 9.65 -28.31 4.41
CA PRO A 920 8.20 -28.24 4.54
C PRO A 920 7.79 -27.01 5.37
N PRO A 921 6.70 -26.31 5.02
CA PRO A 921 6.17 -25.22 5.85
C PRO A 921 5.86 -25.69 7.28
N GLY A 922 6.20 -24.89 8.29
CA GLY A 922 5.91 -25.19 9.70
C GLY A 922 6.95 -26.09 10.40
N PHE A 923 8.12 -26.31 9.79
CA PHE A 923 9.20 -27.12 10.35
C PHE A 923 10.01 -26.41 11.46
N ASP A 924 10.29 -25.11 11.30
CA ASP A 924 11.16 -24.33 12.21
C ASP A 924 10.81 -24.45 13.70
N PRO A 925 9.52 -24.40 14.12
CA PRO A 925 9.15 -24.47 15.54
C PRO A 925 9.57 -25.75 16.25
N VAL A 926 9.72 -26.86 15.52
CA VAL A 926 10.06 -28.17 16.11
C VAL A 926 11.46 -28.16 16.72
N LEU A 927 12.42 -27.57 16.03
CA LEU A 927 13.82 -27.64 16.46
C LEU A 927 14.05 -26.89 17.79
N PHE A 928 13.27 -25.84 18.06
CA PHE A 928 13.41 -25.05 19.28
C PHE A 928 12.94 -25.77 20.55
N THR A 929 12.04 -26.75 20.42
CA THR A 929 11.42 -27.49 21.55
C THR A 929 12.02 -28.88 21.75
N PHE A 930 12.90 -29.32 20.84
CA PHE A 930 13.61 -30.60 20.94
C PHE A 930 14.42 -30.70 22.23
N GLY A 931 14.29 -31.83 22.92
CA GLY A 931 14.96 -32.12 24.19
C GLY A 931 14.44 -31.32 25.40
N LYS A 932 13.30 -30.64 25.27
CA LYS A 932 12.77 -29.70 26.29
C LYS A 932 11.30 -29.96 26.64
N LEU A 933 10.80 -31.18 26.40
CA LEU A 933 9.39 -31.49 26.59
C LEU A 933 9.01 -31.66 28.06
N GLY A 934 9.92 -32.13 28.91
CA GLY A 934 9.73 -32.11 30.36
C GLY A 934 9.65 -30.68 30.90
N ALA A 935 10.44 -29.76 30.35
CA ALA A 935 10.37 -28.34 30.70
C ALA A 935 9.01 -27.70 30.33
N GLU A 936 8.45 -28.05 29.16
CA GLU A 936 7.10 -27.65 28.75
C GLU A 936 6.02 -28.25 29.66
N ALA A 937 6.13 -29.54 29.99
CA ALA A 937 5.22 -30.21 30.91
C ALA A 937 5.23 -29.56 32.30
N LEU A 938 6.41 -29.29 32.85
CA LEU A 938 6.54 -28.65 34.15
C LEU A 938 5.94 -27.24 34.16
N THR A 939 6.17 -26.48 33.07
CA THR A 939 5.56 -25.14 32.90
C THR A 939 4.03 -25.21 32.85
N ALA A 940 3.46 -26.19 32.15
CA ALA A 940 2.01 -26.39 32.08
C ALA A 940 1.38 -26.81 33.43
N ALA A 941 2.16 -27.48 34.29
CA ALA A 941 1.68 -28.04 35.54
C ALA A 941 1.41 -27.00 36.64
N TRP A 942 2.02 -25.80 36.58
CA TRP A 942 1.95 -24.87 37.69
C TRP A 942 0.59 -24.19 37.87
N PRO A 943 0.16 -23.90 39.12
CA PRO A 943 -1.10 -23.19 39.38
C PRO A 943 -1.17 -21.79 38.79
N TRP A 944 -0.06 -21.04 38.83
CA TRP A 944 0.03 -19.66 38.34
C TRP A 944 0.23 -19.54 36.83
N THR A 945 0.44 -20.66 36.11
CA THR A 945 0.51 -20.64 34.65
C THR A 945 -0.84 -20.19 34.07
N PRO A 946 -0.88 -19.12 33.26
CA PRO A 946 -2.11 -18.65 32.65
C PRO A 946 -2.76 -19.74 31.80
N ALA A 947 -4.10 -19.76 31.73
CA ALA A 947 -4.82 -20.80 30.99
C ALA A 947 -4.38 -20.90 29.53
N ARG A 948 -4.14 -19.76 28.88
CA ARG A 948 -3.61 -19.68 27.50
C ARG A 948 -2.22 -20.29 27.37
N ASP A 949 -1.31 -19.97 28.29
CA ASP A 949 0.06 -20.49 28.24
C ASP A 949 0.11 -21.99 28.53
N ARG A 950 -0.68 -22.45 29.50
CA ARG A 950 -0.86 -23.87 29.77
C ARG A 950 -1.38 -24.60 28.53
N ASP A 951 -2.38 -24.04 27.86
CA ASP A 951 -2.95 -24.61 26.65
C ASP A 951 -1.95 -24.64 25.49
N ARG A 952 -1.13 -23.58 25.32
CA ARG A 952 -0.03 -23.54 24.36
C ARG A 952 1.01 -24.65 24.62
N SER A 953 1.45 -24.83 25.87
CA SER A 953 2.35 -25.93 26.22
C SER A 953 1.70 -27.30 25.99
N LEU A 954 0.40 -27.47 26.26
CA LEU A 954 -0.33 -28.70 25.96
C LEU A 954 -0.46 -28.98 24.45
N ILE A 955 -0.66 -27.95 23.62
CA ILE A 955 -0.64 -28.07 22.15
C ILE A 955 0.74 -28.52 21.69
N THR A 956 1.82 -27.92 22.20
CA THR A 956 3.20 -28.34 21.91
C THR A 956 3.39 -29.82 22.30
N LEU A 957 3.04 -30.21 23.52
CA LEU A 957 3.17 -31.58 23.99
C LEU A 957 2.37 -32.57 23.13
N ARG A 958 1.08 -32.29 22.85
CA ARG A 958 0.25 -33.13 21.97
C ARG A 958 0.82 -33.27 20.56
N THR A 959 1.37 -32.19 20.01
CA THR A 959 2.07 -32.19 18.72
C THR A 959 3.25 -33.16 18.75
N TRP A 960 4.09 -33.05 19.78
CA TRP A 960 5.25 -33.93 19.96
C TRP A 960 4.88 -35.39 20.21
N GLY A 961 3.79 -35.64 20.91
CA GLY A 961 3.31 -36.98 21.21
C GLY A 961 2.74 -37.75 20.00
N ASP A 962 2.48 -37.08 18.88
CA ASP A 962 1.93 -37.67 17.65
C ASP A 962 2.90 -37.52 16.44
N ILE A 963 4.16 -37.11 16.68
CA ILE A 963 5.26 -37.14 15.69
C ILE A 963 6.30 -38.21 16.04
N PRO A 964 6.99 -38.81 15.05
CA PRO A 964 7.96 -39.89 15.30
C PRO A 964 9.15 -39.49 16.18
N TRP A 965 9.49 -38.20 16.23
CA TRP A 965 10.66 -37.71 16.97
C TRP A 965 10.43 -37.74 18.49
N GLY A 966 9.19 -37.51 18.92
CA GLY A 966 8.77 -37.53 20.32
C GLY A 966 8.30 -38.91 20.77
N ASP A 967 8.76 -40.00 20.17
CA ASP A 967 8.33 -41.36 20.54
C ASP A 967 9.03 -41.91 21.80
N GLY A 968 10.08 -41.23 22.28
CA GLY A 968 10.86 -41.63 23.45
C GLY A 968 11.76 -42.85 23.21
N SER A 969 11.99 -43.23 21.96
CA SER A 969 12.81 -44.40 21.60
C SER A 969 14.32 -44.18 21.76
N GLY A 970 14.76 -42.93 21.95
CA GLY A 970 16.17 -42.57 21.93
C GLY A 970 16.81 -42.63 20.54
N ARG A 971 16.03 -42.81 19.47
CA ARG A 971 16.52 -42.86 18.07
C ARG A 971 16.85 -41.51 17.45
N TRP A 972 16.61 -40.41 18.17
CA TRP A 972 16.71 -39.06 17.66
C TRP A 972 17.59 -38.19 18.55
N ARG A 973 18.49 -37.41 17.93
CA ARG A 973 19.24 -36.35 18.60
C ARG A 973 19.34 -35.10 17.73
N LEU A 974 19.44 -33.93 18.37
CA LEU A 974 19.59 -32.64 17.72
C LEU A 974 21.02 -32.13 17.89
N HIS A 975 21.64 -31.72 16.79
CA HIS A 975 22.92 -31.04 16.75
C HIS A 975 22.73 -29.55 16.50
N GLN A 976 23.64 -28.75 17.08
CA GLN A 976 23.83 -27.36 16.72
C GLN A 976 25.21 -27.21 16.09
N LEU A 977 25.25 -26.79 14.84
CA LEU A 977 26.47 -26.75 14.02
C LEU A 977 26.78 -25.32 13.58
N ALA A 978 28.05 -24.99 13.36
CA ALA A 978 28.49 -23.79 12.67
C ALA A 978 29.06 -24.15 11.30
N PHE A 979 28.79 -23.31 10.30
CA PHE A 979 29.35 -23.48 8.97
C PHE A 979 30.71 -22.78 8.85
N THR A 980 31.72 -23.53 8.41
CA THR A 980 33.06 -22.97 8.07
C THR A 980 33.08 -22.26 6.71
N GLY A 981 32.04 -22.47 5.89
CA GLY A 981 31.93 -21.91 4.55
C GLY A 981 31.34 -20.49 4.49
N GLY A 982 31.23 -19.97 3.27
CA GLY A 982 30.41 -18.79 2.98
C GLY A 982 28.91 -19.06 3.14
N ASN A 983 28.11 -18.01 3.04
CA ASN A 983 26.64 -18.09 3.06
C ASN A 983 26.11 -19.04 1.96
N ARG A 984 24.95 -19.65 2.19
CA ARG A 984 24.33 -20.66 1.31
C ARG A 984 22.83 -20.42 1.12
N ASP A 985 22.29 -20.98 0.04
CA ASP A 985 20.85 -21.05 -0.25
C ASP A 985 20.05 -21.74 0.86
N ARG A 986 18.75 -21.44 0.90
CA ARG A 986 17.82 -21.74 2.00
C ARG A 986 17.30 -23.18 2.08
N ASP A 987 17.70 -24.06 1.16
CA ASP A 987 17.20 -25.45 1.14
C ASP A 987 17.86 -26.31 2.23
N GLY A 988 17.12 -27.26 2.79
CA GLY A 988 17.64 -28.23 3.75
C GLY A 988 18.52 -29.28 3.08
N GLU A 989 19.42 -29.90 3.84
CA GLU A 989 20.36 -30.89 3.35
C GLU A 989 20.16 -32.25 4.05
N LEU A 990 19.99 -33.32 3.28
CA LEU A 990 19.91 -34.68 3.79
C LEU A 990 21.28 -35.36 3.66
N TRP A 991 21.83 -35.79 4.79
CA TRP A 991 23.15 -36.39 4.92
C TRP A 991 23.05 -37.84 5.39
N ARG A 992 24.02 -38.65 4.96
CA ARG A 992 24.33 -39.91 5.62
C ARG A 992 25.24 -39.66 6.82
N THR A 993 25.12 -40.46 7.87
CA THR A 993 26.00 -40.41 9.06
C THR A 993 26.50 -41.81 9.44
N PRO A 994 27.48 -41.93 10.34
CA PRO A 994 27.98 -43.23 10.80
C PRO A 994 26.93 -44.00 11.61
N SER A 995 25.87 -43.33 12.07
CA SER A 995 24.77 -43.93 12.84
C SER A 995 23.48 -44.09 12.03
N GLY A 996 23.37 -43.39 10.90
CA GLY A 996 22.23 -43.49 10.01
C GLY A 996 22.15 -42.30 9.06
N SER A 997 21.31 -41.33 9.40
CA SER A 997 21.05 -40.17 8.54
C SER A 997 20.79 -38.90 9.35
N LEU A 998 21.04 -37.75 8.74
CA LEU A 998 20.89 -36.44 9.36
C LEU A 998 20.25 -35.45 8.41
N PHE A 999 19.32 -34.64 8.91
CA PHE A 999 18.71 -33.56 8.19
C PHE A 999 19.21 -32.25 8.77
N LEU A 1000 19.85 -31.44 7.93
CA LEU A 1000 20.45 -30.17 8.30
C LEU A 1000 19.64 -29.02 7.73
N GLN A 1001 19.20 -28.13 8.63
CA GLN A 1001 18.55 -26.89 8.27
C GLN A 1001 19.54 -25.71 8.41
N PRO A 1002 19.85 -24.99 7.32
CA PRO A 1002 20.63 -23.76 7.41
C PRO A 1002 19.82 -22.69 8.15
N ALA A 1003 20.32 -22.18 9.29
CA ALA A 1003 19.64 -21.11 10.03
C ALA A 1003 20.34 -19.75 9.81
N GLN A 1004 19.56 -18.76 9.40
CA GLN A 1004 20.02 -17.42 9.02
C GLN A 1004 19.64 -16.41 10.11
N ILE A 1005 20.16 -16.56 11.34
CA ILE A 1005 19.72 -15.76 12.52
C ILE A 1005 20.87 -14.99 13.17
N GLY A 1006 20.67 -13.68 13.36
CA GLY A 1006 21.59 -12.81 14.09
C GLY A 1006 22.93 -12.63 13.37
N ARG A 1007 24.00 -12.44 14.15
CA ARG A 1007 25.36 -12.19 13.65
C ARG A 1007 26.17 -13.48 13.43
N HIS A 1008 25.51 -14.66 13.42
CA HIS A 1008 26.15 -15.97 13.58
C HIS A 1008 25.71 -16.96 12.47
N ARG A 1009 26.64 -17.73 11.88
CA ARG A 1009 26.36 -18.74 10.85
C ARG A 1009 26.03 -20.12 11.44
N GLY A 1010 24.91 -20.24 12.16
CA GLY A 1010 24.46 -21.47 12.81
C GLY A 1010 23.57 -22.38 11.94
N ALA A 1011 23.56 -23.68 12.23
CA ALA A 1011 22.66 -24.68 11.66
C ALA A 1011 22.09 -25.54 12.78
N TRP A 1012 20.87 -26.02 12.58
CA TRP A 1012 20.27 -27.07 13.40
C TRP A 1012 20.16 -28.34 12.58
N ALA A 1013 20.51 -29.48 13.16
CA ALA A 1013 20.44 -30.74 12.44
C ALA A 1013 19.88 -31.87 13.29
N VAL A 1014 18.88 -32.59 12.77
CA VAL A 1014 18.27 -33.74 13.44
C VAL A 1014 18.89 -35.01 12.86
N GLU A 1015 19.49 -35.83 13.72
CA GLU A 1015 20.01 -37.14 13.36
C GLU A 1015 19.05 -38.25 13.79
N HIS A 1016 18.88 -39.23 12.90
CA HIS A 1016 18.14 -40.46 13.13
C HIS A 1016 19.07 -41.67 13.08
N SER A 1017 19.03 -42.48 14.14
CA SER A 1017 19.68 -43.79 14.24
C SER A 1017 18.64 -44.90 14.37
N PRO A 1018 18.60 -45.91 13.47
CA PRO A 1018 17.62 -46.99 13.52
C PRO A 1018 17.63 -47.81 14.82
N ASP A 1019 18.79 -47.95 15.46
CA ASP A 1019 18.99 -48.74 16.69
C ASP A 1019 19.16 -47.89 17.95
N GLY A 1020 19.09 -46.55 17.82
CA GLY A 1020 19.26 -45.60 18.91
C GLY A 1020 20.70 -45.46 19.40
N ARG A 1021 21.68 -46.02 18.69
CA ARG A 1021 23.10 -45.84 18.99
C ARG A 1021 23.68 -44.75 18.12
N PHE A 1022 24.45 -43.87 18.74
CA PHE A 1022 25.07 -42.75 18.07
C PHE A 1022 26.60 -42.78 18.21
N GLU A 1023 27.28 -42.66 17.09
CA GLU A 1023 28.72 -42.48 16.98
C GLU A 1023 29.06 -40.98 16.89
N PRO A 1024 30.31 -40.57 17.16
CA PRO A 1024 30.75 -39.19 16.94
C PRO A 1024 30.52 -38.75 15.49
N LEU A 1025 29.96 -37.56 15.31
CA LEU A 1025 29.66 -36.99 14.00
C LEU A 1025 30.74 -35.97 13.61
N ASP A 1026 31.47 -36.26 12.54
CA ASP A 1026 32.36 -35.30 11.87
C ASP A 1026 31.79 -34.96 10.49
N LEU A 1027 31.09 -33.84 10.41
CA LEU A 1027 30.39 -33.42 9.20
C LEU A 1027 31.28 -32.45 8.39
N PRO A 1028 31.66 -32.78 7.14
CA PRO A 1028 32.57 -31.96 6.35
C PRO A 1028 32.12 -30.50 6.26
N GLY A 1029 33.01 -29.57 6.62
CA GLY A 1029 32.75 -28.12 6.55
C GLY A 1029 31.92 -27.56 7.70
N HIS A 1030 31.61 -28.36 8.72
CA HIS A 1030 30.82 -27.95 9.88
C HIS A 1030 31.61 -28.19 11.18
N THR A 1031 31.26 -27.44 12.22
CA THR A 1031 31.81 -27.62 13.56
C THR A 1031 30.68 -27.66 14.56
N GLU A 1032 30.67 -28.65 15.45
CA GLU A 1032 29.66 -28.75 16.50
C GLU A 1032 29.85 -27.64 17.53
N LEU A 1033 28.79 -26.86 17.77
CA LEU A 1033 28.78 -25.72 18.68
C LEU A 1033 28.47 -26.14 20.11
N ASN A 1034 27.57 -27.10 20.27
CA ASN A 1034 27.12 -27.62 21.55
C ASN A 1034 26.96 -29.14 21.45
N PRO A 1035 27.13 -29.90 22.55
CA PRO A 1035 26.87 -31.34 22.56
C PRO A 1035 25.47 -31.66 22.04
N ALA A 1036 25.36 -32.72 21.23
CA ALA A 1036 24.09 -33.17 20.69
C ALA A 1036 23.07 -33.52 21.79
N VAL A 1037 21.84 -33.04 21.65
CA VAL A 1037 20.77 -33.20 22.63
C VAL A 1037 19.87 -34.38 22.23
N PRO A 1038 19.79 -35.47 23.03
CA PRO A 1038 18.89 -36.58 22.75
C PRO A 1038 17.44 -36.23 23.09
N GLN A 1039 16.48 -36.83 22.37
CA GLN A 1039 15.06 -36.71 22.73
C GLN A 1039 14.66 -37.76 23.77
N GLY A 1040 14.68 -37.38 25.05
CA GLY A 1040 14.42 -38.29 26.17
C GLY A 1040 12.94 -38.43 26.58
N TRP A 1041 12.07 -37.50 26.15
CA TRP A 1041 10.63 -37.53 26.45
C TRP A 1041 9.84 -38.12 25.27
N GLY A 1042 8.84 -38.95 25.59
CA GLY A 1042 8.13 -39.82 24.63
C GLY A 1042 6.60 -39.77 24.69
N GLY A 1043 5.93 -40.14 23.60
CA GLY A 1043 4.48 -40.03 23.41
C GLY A 1043 3.63 -40.67 24.51
N ALA A 1044 4.02 -41.86 25.01
CA ALA A 1044 3.33 -42.49 26.14
C ALA A 1044 3.41 -41.65 27.42
N ARG A 1045 4.58 -41.06 27.69
CA ARG A 1045 4.82 -40.19 28.86
C ARG A 1045 4.05 -38.88 28.72
N ILE A 1046 4.01 -38.31 27.52
CA ILE A 1046 3.22 -37.11 27.21
C ILE A 1046 1.72 -37.37 27.41
N THR A 1047 1.20 -38.45 26.85
CA THR A 1047 -0.21 -38.85 27.00
C THR A 1047 -0.57 -39.03 28.46
N GLU A 1048 0.28 -39.70 29.23
CA GLU A 1048 0.07 -39.87 30.67
C GLU A 1048 0.09 -38.53 31.42
N PHE A 1049 1.07 -37.65 31.15
CA PHE A 1049 1.11 -36.31 31.76
C PHE A 1049 -0.16 -35.49 31.45
N VAL A 1050 -0.57 -35.43 30.19
CA VAL A 1050 -1.77 -34.68 29.77
C VAL A 1050 -3.02 -35.22 30.46
N ARG A 1051 -3.14 -36.55 30.57
CA ARG A 1051 -4.23 -37.21 31.30
C ARG A 1051 -4.20 -36.86 32.79
N LEU A 1052 -3.05 -36.97 33.44
CA LEU A 1052 -2.88 -36.65 34.86
C LEU A 1052 -3.19 -35.18 35.17
N LEU A 1053 -2.74 -34.25 34.34
CA LEU A 1053 -3.05 -32.83 34.51
C LEU A 1053 -4.55 -32.55 34.37
N ALA A 1054 -5.23 -33.21 33.43
CA ALA A 1054 -6.67 -33.08 33.25
C ALA A 1054 -7.46 -33.68 34.44
N GLU A 1055 -7.00 -34.79 35.01
CA GLU A 1055 -7.67 -35.47 36.13
C GLU A 1055 -7.40 -34.85 37.50
N ARG A 1056 -6.15 -34.41 37.74
CA ARG A 1056 -5.67 -33.95 39.05
C ARG A 1056 -5.59 -32.44 39.18
N GLY A 1057 -5.68 -31.70 38.06
CA GLY A 1057 -5.43 -30.26 38.03
C GLY A 1057 -3.95 -29.91 38.24
N PRO A 1058 -3.64 -28.62 38.50
CA PRO A 1058 -2.27 -28.15 38.69
C PRO A 1058 -1.50 -28.94 39.77
N ALA A 1059 -0.20 -29.11 39.55
CA ALA A 1059 0.68 -29.80 40.48
C ALA A 1059 0.94 -28.99 41.76
N PRO A 1060 1.17 -29.65 42.91
CA PRO A 1060 1.68 -28.99 44.11
C PRO A 1060 3.10 -28.47 43.89
N TYR A 1061 3.48 -27.41 44.61
CA TYR A 1061 4.81 -26.81 44.56
C TYR A 1061 5.50 -26.88 45.92
N ASP A 1062 6.85 -26.88 45.93
CA ASP A 1062 7.66 -26.99 47.14
C ASP A 1062 8.78 -25.92 47.17
N VAL A 1063 8.56 -24.87 47.96
CA VAL A 1063 9.53 -23.78 48.18
C VAL A 1063 10.76 -24.28 48.95
N ALA A 1064 10.60 -25.26 49.84
CA ALA A 1064 11.72 -25.80 50.62
C ALA A 1064 12.68 -26.60 49.74
N GLY A 1065 12.15 -27.40 48.81
CA GLY A 1065 12.94 -28.12 47.80
C GLY A 1065 13.77 -27.21 46.91
N VAL A 1066 13.24 -26.04 46.51
CA VAL A 1066 14.01 -25.04 45.75
C VAL A 1066 15.17 -24.46 46.56
N ARG A 1067 14.94 -24.15 47.84
CA ARG A 1067 16.00 -23.65 48.74
C ARG A 1067 17.08 -24.71 48.99
N ASP A 1068 16.70 -25.98 49.16
CA ASP A 1068 17.64 -27.10 49.29
C ASP A 1068 18.46 -27.29 48.01
N LEU A 1069 17.81 -27.23 46.83
CA LEU A 1069 18.50 -27.34 45.54
C LEU A 1069 19.51 -26.20 45.36
N ALA A 1070 19.15 -24.95 45.67
CA ALA A 1070 20.08 -23.83 45.65
C ALA A 1070 21.28 -24.06 46.59
N ALA A 1071 21.04 -24.52 47.82
CA ALA A 1071 22.11 -24.82 48.77
C ALA A 1071 23.06 -25.95 48.29
N ARG A 1072 22.52 -26.98 47.63
CA ARG A 1072 23.29 -28.13 47.13
C ARG A 1072 24.06 -27.85 45.85
N THR A 1073 23.58 -26.92 45.03
CA THR A 1073 24.18 -26.55 43.74
C THR A 1073 25.11 -25.35 43.86
N GLY A 1074 24.91 -24.49 44.86
CA GLY A 1074 25.60 -23.22 45.00
C GLY A 1074 25.08 -22.13 44.05
N LEU A 1075 24.00 -22.40 43.31
CA LEU A 1075 23.36 -21.43 42.44
C LEU A 1075 22.62 -20.34 43.24
N PRO A 1076 22.55 -19.09 42.74
CA PRO A 1076 21.72 -18.06 43.33
C PRO A 1076 20.27 -18.52 43.45
N LEU A 1077 19.65 -18.28 44.60
CA LEU A 1077 18.26 -18.69 44.86
C LEU A 1077 17.25 -18.20 43.78
N PRO A 1078 17.33 -16.95 43.28
CA PRO A 1078 16.46 -16.49 42.20
C PRO A 1078 16.60 -17.27 40.89
N GLU A 1079 17.80 -17.76 40.56
CA GLU A 1079 18.04 -18.53 39.34
C GLU A 1079 17.43 -19.94 39.45
N VAL A 1080 17.57 -20.60 40.60
CA VAL A 1080 16.95 -21.91 40.84
C VAL A 1080 15.42 -21.79 40.90
N ALA A 1081 14.91 -20.72 41.51
CA ALA A 1081 13.48 -20.41 41.52
C ALA A 1081 12.95 -20.17 40.10
N SER A 1082 13.66 -19.40 39.27
CA SER A 1082 13.31 -19.17 37.86
C SER A 1082 13.22 -20.49 37.08
N ALA A 1083 14.19 -21.38 37.25
CA ALA A 1083 14.16 -22.68 36.61
C ALA A 1083 12.98 -23.54 37.06
N ALA A 1084 12.72 -23.62 38.37
CA ALA A 1084 11.66 -24.45 38.93
C ALA A 1084 10.25 -23.92 38.65
N PHE A 1085 10.02 -22.63 38.92
CA PHE A 1085 8.68 -22.04 38.97
C PHE A 1085 8.38 -21.05 37.84
N GLY A 1086 9.38 -20.70 37.04
CA GLY A 1086 9.26 -19.66 36.01
C GLY A 1086 9.49 -18.27 36.59
N TYR A 1087 9.99 -17.36 35.75
CA TYR A 1087 10.34 -16.00 36.16
C TYR A 1087 9.13 -15.06 36.11
N PRO A 1088 8.79 -14.35 37.20
CA PRO A 1088 7.55 -13.56 37.28
C PRO A 1088 7.66 -12.15 36.72
N PHE A 1089 8.85 -11.54 36.60
CA PHE A 1089 9.02 -10.12 36.24
C PHE A 1089 9.33 -9.89 34.76
N MET A 1090 8.67 -10.60 33.83
CA MET A 1090 8.78 -10.29 32.40
C MET A 1090 7.87 -9.08 32.09
N ALA A 1091 8.45 -7.89 31.99
CA ALA A 1091 7.78 -6.64 31.59
C ALA A 1091 6.56 -6.21 32.44
N GLY A 1092 6.82 -5.64 33.63
CA GLY A 1092 6.01 -4.58 34.25
C GLY A 1092 4.52 -4.81 34.59
N ASP A 1093 3.92 -5.97 34.32
CA ASP A 1093 2.49 -6.20 34.54
C ASP A 1093 2.21 -6.70 35.97
N GLU A 1094 1.72 -5.81 36.85
CA GLU A 1094 1.33 -6.14 38.23
C GLU A 1094 0.31 -7.29 38.29
N ALA A 1095 -0.55 -7.45 37.28
CA ALA A 1095 -1.57 -8.49 37.25
C ALA A 1095 -0.99 -9.90 37.01
N GLU A 1096 0.22 -10.01 36.47
CA GLU A 1096 0.92 -11.30 36.38
C GLU A 1096 1.51 -11.72 37.72
N LEU A 1097 1.96 -10.76 38.53
CA LEU A 1097 2.53 -11.00 39.85
C LEU A 1097 1.49 -11.47 40.86
N GLU A 1098 0.27 -10.97 40.79
CA GLU A 1098 -0.86 -11.40 41.65
C GLU A 1098 -1.19 -12.89 41.52
N ARG A 1099 -0.78 -13.54 40.42
CA ARG A 1099 -1.01 -14.99 40.21
C ARG A 1099 -0.06 -15.85 41.02
N TYR A 1100 1.10 -15.33 41.40
CA TYR A 1100 2.12 -16.08 42.15
C TYR A 1100 1.82 -16.05 43.66
N PRO A 1101 1.96 -17.19 44.36
CA PRO A 1101 2.00 -17.21 45.81
C PRO A 1101 3.10 -16.29 46.35
N ALA A 1102 2.81 -15.55 47.42
CA ALA A 1102 3.77 -14.61 48.02
C ALA A 1102 5.11 -15.28 48.38
N GLU A 1103 5.06 -16.51 48.90
CA GLU A 1103 6.24 -17.29 49.26
C GLU A 1103 7.13 -17.69 48.07
N ILE A 1104 6.61 -17.64 46.83
CA ILE A 1104 7.41 -17.82 45.61
C ILE A 1104 8.03 -16.50 45.19
N LEU A 1105 7.29 -15.39 45.26
CA LEU A 1105 7.84 -14.06 44.97
C LEU A 1105 9.00 -13.72 45.90
N ASP A 1106 8.93 -14.15 47.16
CA ASP A 1106 9.99 -14.00 48.16
C ASP A 1106 11.30 -14.70 47.75
N LEU A 1107 11.27 -15.70 46.86
CA LEU A 1107 12.49 -16.37 46.37
C LEU A 1107 13.33 -15.48 45.44
N TYR A 1108 12.72 -14.43 44.89
CA TYR A 1108 13.38 -13.52 43.95
C TYR A 1108 13.83 -12.19 44.59
N ALA A 1109 13.52 -11.97 45.87
CA ALA A 1109 13.95 -10.79 46.61
C ALA A 1109 15.37 -10.96 47.17
N ASP A 1110 16.19 -9.92 47.06
CA ASP A 1110 17.48 -9.86 47.74
C ASP A 1110 17.26 -9.78 49.27
N PRO A 1111 17.90 -10.64 50.08
CA PRO A 1111 17.70 -10.67 51.53
C PRO A 1111 18.19 -9.42 52.27
N GLY A 1112 19.06 -8.61 51.67
CA GLY A 1112 19.70 -7.43 52.25
C GLY A 1112 19.07 -6.11 51.82
N THR A 1113 18.66 -5.99 50.55
CA THR A 1113 18.06 -4.75 50.00
C THR A 1113 16.55 -4.83 49.85
N GLY A 1114 15.96 -6.04 49.78
CA GLY A 1114 14.56 -6.24 49.43
C GLY A 1114 14.24 -5.96 47.96
N GLU A 1115 15.24 -5.58 47.16
CA GLU A 1115 15.11 -5.38 45.72
C GLU A 1115 14.96 -6.74 45.04
N ARG A 1116 14.10 -6.80 44.03
CA ARG A 1116 13.85 -8.02 43.26
C ARG A 1116 14.96 -8.17 42.23
N GLY A 1117 15.67 -9.30 42.24
CA GLY A 1117 16.82 -9.51 41.37
C GLY A 1117 16.44 -9.50 39.88
N HIS A 1118 17.17 -8.72 39.07
CA HIS A 1118 17.03 -8.72 37.62
C HIS A 1118 17.56 -10.02 37.00
N LYS A 1119 16.89 -10.48 35.95
CA LYS A 1119 17.25 -11.71 35.22
C LYS A 1119 18.49 -11.50 34.34
N THR A 1120 19.53 -12.31 34.51
CA THR A 1120 20.73 -12.27 33.66
C THR A 1120 20.55 -13.09 32.37
N GLN A 1121 21.22 -12.78 31.25
CA GLN A 1121 21.15 -13.63 30.04
C GLN A 1121 21.55 -15.10 30.31
N ARG A 1122 22.47 -15.34 31.27
CA ARG A 1122 22.91 -16.66 31.75
C ARG A 1122 21.75 -17.53 32.25
N SER A 1123 20.77 -16.92 32.91
CA SER A 1123 19.65 -17.62 33.53
C SER A 1123 18.65 -18.22 32.53
N TYR A 1124 18.52 -17.71 31.30
CA TYR A 1124 17.55 -18.26 30.33
C TYR A 1124 17.93 -19.64 29.78
N ARG A 1125 19.24 -19.91 29.58
CA ARG A 1125 19.71 -21.23 29.14
C ARG A 1125 19.61 -22.23 30.28
N LEU A 1126 20.08 -21.83 31.46
CA LEU A 1126 20.04 -22.64 32.67
C LEU A 1126 18.61 -23.03 33.05
N ASP A 1127 17.65 -22.09 32.96
CA ASP A 1127 16.23 -22.35 33.19
C ASP A 1127 15.73 -23.52 32.36
N ARG A 1128 16.05 -23.56 31.06
CA ARG A 1128 15.51 -24.55 30.14
C ARG A 1128 16.07 -25.95 30.41
N GLU A 1129 17.37 -26.05 30.62
CA GLU A 1129 18.06 -27.33 30.87
C GLU A 1129 17.72 -27.87 32.27
N LEU A 1130 17.75 -27.02 33.29
CA LEU A 1130 17.44 -27.42 34.67
C LEU A 1130 15.95 -27.79 34.83
N ARG A 1131 15.03 -27.09 34.15
CA ARG A 1131 13.59 -27.41 34.18
C ARG A 1131 13.28 -28.77 33.54
N GLU A 1132 13.98 -29.14 32.47
CA GLU A 1132 13.87 -30.49 31.89
C GLU A 1132 14.25 -31.57 32.91
N VAL A 1133 15.33 -31.33 33.68
CA VAL A 1133 15.81 -32.27 34.70
C VAL A 1133 14.93 -32.28 35.96
N LEU A 1134 14.29 -31.16 36.28
CA LEU A 1134 13.33 -31.06 37.39
C LEU A 1134 12.04 -31.83 37.15
N MET A 1135 11.63 -32.01 35.89
CA MET A 1135 10.45 -32.82 35.57
C MET A 1135 10.73 -34.32 35.84
N PRO A 1136 9.99 -35.01 36.72
CA PRO A 1136 10.23 -36.42 37.03
C PRO A 1136 10.12 -37.36 35.82
N GLU A 1137 10.81 -38.51 35.89
CA GLU A 1137 10.74 -39.53 34.83
C GLU A 1137 9.38 -40.23 34.75
N ASP A 1138 8.72 -40.47 35.88
CA ASP A 1138 7.30 -40.79 35.92
C ASP A 1138 6.52 -39.49 36.17
N PRO A 1139 5.71 -38.99 35.22
CA PRO A 1139 4.94 -37.76 35.41
C PRO A 1139 4.02 -37.81 36.63
N ALA A 1140 3.58 -38.99 37.09
CA ALA A 1140 2.75 -39.12 38.28
C ALA A 1140 3.45 -38.65 39.56
N ASP A 1141 4.78 -38.74 39.59
CA ASP A 1141 5.60 -38.34 40.75
C ASP A 1141 5.53 -36.84 41.01
N LEU A 1142 5.26 -36.02 39.99
CA LEU A 1142 5.10 -34.58 40.16
C LEU A 1142 3.98 -34.21 41.15
N TRP A 1143 2.92 -35.03 41.24
CA TRP A 1143 1.82 -34.82 42.19
C TRP A 1143 2.01 -35.51 43.55
N THR A 1144 2.93 -36.48 43.66
CA THR A 1144 3.10 -37.30 44.87
C THR A 1144 4.37 -36.94 45.64
N THR A 1145 5.48 -36.75 44.95
CA THR A 1145 6.81 -36.44 45.52
C THR A 1145 7.32 -35.07 45.09
N GLY A 1146 6.74 -34.45 44.05
CA GLY A 1146 7.13 -33.13 43.56
C GLY A 1146 8.24 -33.18 42.50
N PRO A 1147 8.89 -32.04 42.20
CA PRO A 1147 10.00 -31.99 41.25
C PRO A 1147 11.19 -32.87 41.65
N ALA A 1148 11.93 -33.36 40.67
CA ALA A 1148 13.08 -34.24 40.85
C ALA A 1148 14.35 -33.49 41.30
N TYR A 1149 14.30 -32.82 42.46
CA TYR A 1149 15.39 -31.99 43.00
C TYR A 1149 16.72 -32.77 43.15
N ASP A 1150 16.68 -34.04 43.54
CA ASP A 1150 17.88 -34.87 43.67
C ASP A 1150 18.60 -35.09 42.34
N ARG A 1151 17.84 -35.36 41.28
CA ARG A 1151 18.35 -35.53 39.92
C ARG A 1151 18.91 -34.23 39.38
N ALA A 1152 18.24 -33.11 39.65
CA ALA A 1152 18.70 -31.77 39.27
C ALA A 1152 20.03 -31.41 39.96
N ALA A 1153 20.18 -31.71 41.25
CA ALA A 1153 21.43 -31.48 41.99
C ALA A 1153 22.58 -32.40 41.53
N GLU A 1154 22.29 -33.62 41.10
CA GLU A 1154 23.29 -34.50 40.49
C GLU A 1154 23.72 -34.01 39.11
N TRP A 1155 22.75 -33.70 38.23
CA TRP A 1155 23.02 -33.15 36.91
C TRP A 1155 23.87 -31.87 36.95
N TRP A 1156 23.57 -30.96 37.88
CA TRP A 1156 24.37 -29.75 38.05
C TRP A 1156 25.83 -30.07 38.39
N ARG A 1157 26.07 -31.04 39.28
CA ARG A 1157 27.44 -31.45 39.68
C ARG A 1157 28.21 -32.13 38.55
N THR A 1158 27.55 -32.91 37.70
CA THR A 1158 28.20 -33.72 36.67
C THR A 1158 28.30 -33.03 35.31
N THR A 1159 27.39 -32.10 35.02
CA THR A 1159 27.19 -31.56 33.67
C THR A 1159 26.99 -30.05 33.69
N GLY A 1160 26.07 -29.55 34.52
CA GLY A 1160 25.69 -28.14 34.53
C GLY A 1160 26.82 -27.17 34.89
N SER A 1161 27.68 -27.53 35.85
CA SER A 1161 28.83 -26.70 36.27
C SER A 1161 29.89 -26.52 35.19
N HIS A 1162 29.99 -27.43 34.22
CA HIS A 1162 30.93 -27.33 33.10
C HIS A 1162 30.43 -26.47 31.94
N HIS A 1163 29.11 -26.23 31.85
CA HIS A 1163 28.55 -25.28 30.88
C HIS A 1163 28.80 -23.82 31.30
N ASP A 1164 29.17 -23.60 32.57
CA ASP A 1164 29.40 -22.29 33.19
C ASP A 1164 30.77 -21.67 32.84
N ASP A 1165 31.77 -22.51 32.51
CA ASP A 1165 33.14 -22.08 32.19
C ASP A 1165 33.35 -21.70 30.71
N THR A 1166 32.31 -21.78 29.88
CA THR A 1166 32.39 -21.45 28.45
C THR A 1166 32.02 -19.98 28.19
N PRO A 1167 32.96 -19.10 27.79
CA PRO A 1167 32.64 -17.75 27.34
C PRO A 1167 31.85 -17.79 26.02
N THR A 1168 31.01 -16.80 25.74
CA THR A 1168 30.07 -16.81 24.58
C THR A 1168 30.65 -16.15 23.31
N PRO A 1169 30.55 -16.80 22.12
CA PRO A 1169 30.87 -16.24 20.79
C PRO A 1169 29.65 -16.05 19.85
#